data_AF-A0A2V7IRF0-F1
#
_entry.id   AF-A0A2V7IRF0-F1
#
_cell.length_a   1.000
_cell.length_b   1.000
_cell.length_c   1.000
_cell.angle_alpha   90.00
_cell.angle_beta   90.00
_cell.angle_gamma   90.00
#
_symmetry.space_group_name_H-M   'P 1'
#
loop_
_entity.id
_entity.type
_entity.pdbx_description
1 polymer ?
#
loop_
_entity_poly.entity_id
_entity_poly.type
_entity_poly.pdbx_seq_one_letter_code
_entity_poly.pdbx_strand_id
1 'polypeptide(L)'
;MAEARSSHVAVRLHDGRVLVAGGINAMTRLATAELFDPGTGAWSSVANMNFPRLGHAAVLLGDGRVLVIGGARSNNVVEPAVGGSAEIFDPVAGTWTLTGPLNVPRNSPAAVVLQDGRVLVAGGGDRSGHMWSSAELFDPTSGTWTPTGTLSVGRQAPAGALLPDGRVLLAGGTSEYPFPSLASAELYDPATGTWSPTGSMADQRIWTSEDASAAGFLVVLADGKVLTAGGVSRPDNFGANDLYLKSAELYDPATGTWSPAGDMLTPRSEHQLTLLATGQVLATGGRFSGALLDGAEVFDPGTGMFSDAGTMTSPRIDHTATRLTDGRVLLAGGLAIGGLSSAEIFAISTSTNHAPVAVAGAGVTAAEGATVQFDGSASSDLDGDALTFTWDFGDGSAPETGPTPSHTYVDNGNYTVTLTVSDGSLTNAATTTAVITNLLPAVGPISAPVDPVEVGTPVTASASFTDPGLLDTHTASIDWGDGTSSTGLVSEVDGSGSVSGSHAYTVAGVYLVTLTVTDKDGGIGQATFEFVIVFEPTSGFVTGGGWIDSPPGAYAADPTLTGKANFGFVARYQPGATVPSGQTEFRFQVAGLNFHSTEYEWLVVSGTRAQFKGSGTLNGSEGFRFMISAVDGDLSQGRPTDGFRIKIWDDTSGGVIYDNQMGDSDRSSSTTALGGGSIVIHR
;
A
#
# COMPACT_ATOMS: atom_id res chain seq x y z
N MET A 1 -36.13 -1.43 -34.66
CA MET A 1 -36.27 -1.60 -36.12
C MET A 1 -37.66 -2.12 -36.41
N ALA A 2 -38.21 -1.83 -37.59
CA ALA A 2 -39.52 -2.34 -38.00
C ALA A 2 -39.46 -3.82 -38.42
N GLU A 3 -38.38 -4.23 -39.09
CA GLU A 3 -38.19 -5.62 -39.53
C GLU A 3 -37.14 -6.33 -38.65
N ALA A 4 -37.46 -7.57 -38.25
CA ALA A 4 -36.53 -8.46 -37.57
C ALA A 4 -35.51 -9.04 -38.55
N ARG A 5 -34.21 -9.05 -38.22
CA ARG A 5 -33.17 -9.54 -39.15
C ARG A 5 -31.88 -10.00 -38.49
N SER A 6 -31.22 -10.99 -39.09
CA SER A 6 -29.83 -11.39 -38.85
C SER A 6 -29.05 -11.46 -40.16
N SER A 7 -27.72 -11.53 -40.09
CA SER A 7 -26.83 -11.69 -41.25
C SER A 7 -27.05 -10.62 -42.33
N HIS A 8 -27.49 -9.44 -41.88
CA HIS A 8 -27.69 -8.24 -42.69
C HIS A 8 -26.40 -7.42 -42.70
N VAL A 9 -26.39 -6.35 -43.50
CA VAL A 9 -25.29 -5.37 -43.49
C VAL A 9 -25.75 -4.08 -42.84
N ALA A 10 -24.80 -3.39 -42.19
CA ALA A 10 -25.00 -2.05 -41.69
C ALA A 10 -23.86 -1.14 -42.16
N VAL A 11 -24.20 0.03 -42.70
CA VAL A 11 -23.24 1.00 -43.23
C VAL A 11 -23.56 2.38 -42.67
N ARG A 12 -22.61 2.98 -41.97
CA ARG A 12 -22.72 4.39 -41.55
C ARG A 12 -22.51 5.31 -42.76
N LEU A 13 -23.49 6.15 -43.05
CA LEU A 13 -23.48 7.13 -44.12
C LEU A 13 -22.66 8.38 -43.74
N HIS A 14 -22.31 9.21 -44.71
CA HIS A 14 -21.59 10.47 -44.45
C HIS A 14 -22.37 11.45 -43.57
N ASP A 15 -23.70 11.41 -43.61
CA ASP A 15 -24.56 12.24 -42.74
C ASP A 15 -24.72 11.67 -41.32
N GLY A 16 -24.05 10.56 -41.01
CA GLY A 16 -24.07 9.91 -39.70
C GLY A 16 -25.20 8.90 -39.48
N ARG A 17 -26.22 8.85 -40.35
CA ARG A 17 -27.25 7.81 -40.29
C ARG A 17 -26.66 6.45 -40.60
N VAL A 18 -27.31 5.37 -40.14
CA VAL A 18 -26.89 3.99 -40.43
C VAL A 18 -27.91 3.32 -41.32
N LEU A 19 -27.51 2.90 -42.51
CA LEU A 19 -28.32 2.04 -43.38
C LEU A 19 -28.18 0.60 -42.93
N VAL A 20 -29.31 -0.06 -42.70
CA VAL A 20 -29.41 -1.49 -42.43
C VAL A 20 -30.19 -2.14 -43.58
N ALA A 21 -29.62 -3.15 -44.25
CA ALA A 21 -30.21 -3.72 -45.45
C ALA A 21 -30.06 -5.26 -45.57
N GLY A 22 -31.11 -5.89 -46.06
CA GLY A 22 -31.14 -7.33 -46.34
C GLY A 22 -31.08 -8.21 -45.09
N GLY A 23 -30.51 -9.39 -45.24
CA GLY A 23 -30.41 -10.42 -44.22
C GLY A 23 -31.55 -11.42 -44.29
N ILE A 24 -31.82 -12.08 -43.16
CA ILE A 24 -32.84 -13.10 -43.04
C ILE A 24 -33.69 -12.89 -41.78
N ASN A 25 -34.98 -13.19 -41.89
CA ASN A 25 -35.90 -13.32 -40.77
C ASN A 25 -36.48 -14.73 -40.77
N ALA A 26 -36.08 -15.55 -39.80
CA ALA A 26 -36.37 -16.99 -39.77
C ALA A 26 -35.91 -17.68 -41.08
N MET A 27 -36.84 -17.96 -42.01
CA MET A 27 -36.53 -18.59 -43.30
C MET A 27 -36.67 -17.63 -44.49
N THR A 28 -37.08 -16.39 -44.26
CA THR A 28 -37.38 -15.40 -45.30
C THR A 28 -36.22 -14.44 -45.48
N ARG A 29 -35.62 -14.45 -46.68
CA ARG A 29 -34.57 -13.49 -47.06
C ARG A 29 -35.20 -12.14 -47.36
N LEU A 30 -34.56 -11.08 -46.91
CA LEU A 30 -35.14 -9.74 -46.91
C LEU A 30 -34.56 -8.89 -48.04
N ALA A 31 -35.44 -8.13 -48.70
CA ALA A 31 -35.08 -7.01 -49.57
C ALA A 31 -35.23 -5.66 -48.86
N THR A 32 -35.77 -5.66 -47.64
CA THR A 32 -36.09 -4.45 -46.89
C THR A 32 -34.82 -3.76 -46.40
N ALA A 33 -34.88 -2.44 -46.38
CA ALA A 33 -33.84 -1.58 -45.85
C ALA A 33 -34.45 -0.48 -44.97
N GLU A 34 -33.70 -0.09 -43.95
CA GLU A 34 -34.10 0.91 -42.95
C GLU A 34 -32.91 1.82 -42.63
N LEU A 35 -33.20 3.06 -42.27
CA LEU A 35 -32.23 4.04 -41.78
C LEU A 35 -32.44 4.29 -40.30
N PHE A 36 -31.36 4.22 -39.55
CA PHE A 36 -31.29 4.68 -38.17
C PHE A 36 -30.69 6.08 -38.11
N ASP A 37 -31.40 7.00 -37.46
CA ASP A 37 -30.90 8.33 -37.15
C ASP A 37 -30.39 8.37 -35.70
N PRO A 38 -29.06 8.48 -35.47
CA PRO A 38 -28.51 8.52 -34.12
C PRO A 38 -28.87 9.79 -33.33
N GLY A 39 -29.22 10.89 -34.01
CA GLY A 39 -29.60 12.15 -33.36
C GLY A 39 -30.96 12.09 -32.69
N THR A 40 -31.89 11.30 -33.26
CA THR A 40 -33.25 11.14 -32.75
C THR A 40 -33.52 9.76 -32.15
N GLY A 41 -32.67 8.77 -32.43
CA GLY A 41 -32.90 7.36 -32.13
C GLY A 41 -33.98 6.71 -33.01
N ALA A 42 -34.47 7.41 -34.04
CA ALA A 42 -35.58 6.96 -34.86
C ALA A 42 -35.13 6.01 -35.98
N TRP A 43 -36.01 5.07 -36.31
CA TRP A 43 -35.89 4.20 -37.48
C TRP A 43 -36.89 4.64 -38.56
N SER A 44 -36.46 4.63 -39.82
CA SER A 44 -37.32 4.93 -40.98
C SER A 44 -37.07 3.93 -42.10
N SER A 45 -38.14 3.41 -42.72
CA SER A 45 -38.03 2.53 -43.88
C SER A 45 -37.70 3.33 -45.14
N VAL A 46 -36.88 2.75 -46.01
CA VAL A 46 -36.59 3.27 -47.35
C VAL A 46 -37.11 2.29 -48.41
N ALA A 47 -36.92 2.60 -49.70
CA ALA A 47 -37.29 1.65 -50.75
C ALA A 47 -36.58 0.30 -50.54
N ASN A 48 -37.23 -0.79 -50.96
CA ASN A 48 -36.62 -2.12 -50.94
C ASN A 48 -35.53 -2.21 -52.03
N MET A 49 -34.52 -3.04 -51.75
CA MET A 49 -33.62 -3.54 -52.79
C MET A 49 -34.44 -4.29 -53.87
N ASN A 50 -33.94 -4.32 -55.10
CA ASN A 50 -34.57 -5.04 -56.20
C ASN A 50 -34.61 -6.55 -55.94
N PHE A 51 -33.68 -7.06 -55.13
CA PHE A 51 -33.64 -8.46 -54.72
C PHE A 51 -33.48 -8.62 -53.21
N PRO A 52 -34.07 -9.68 -52.61
CA PRO A 52 -33.70 -10.09 -51.27
C PRO A 52 -32.27 -10.64 -51.26
N ARG A 53 -31.50 -10.36 -50.21
CA ARG A 53 -30.08 -10.71 -50.12
C ARG A 53 -29.70 -11.22 -48.74
N LEU A 54 -28.95 -12.32 -48.72
CA LEU A 54 -28.26 -12.90 -47.56
C LEU A 54 -26.85 -13.30 -48.00
N GLY A 55 -25.85 -13.05 -47.16
CA GLY A 55 -24.44 -13.24 -47.51
C GLY A 55 -23.95 -12.23 -48.55
N HIS A 56 -24.59 -11.06 -48.64
CA HIS A 56 -24.11 -9.94 -49.45
C HIS A 56 -23.10 -9.11 -48.67
N ALA A 57 -22.19 -8.48 -49.40
CA ALA A 57 -21.30 -7.45 -48.84
C ALA A 57 -21.89 -6.06 -49.08
N ALA A 58 -21.48 -5.08 -48.29
CA ALA A 58 -21.83 -3.68 -48.52
C ALA A 58 -20.69 -2.75 -48.16
N VAL A 59 -20.54 -1.67 -48.94
CA VAL A 59 -19.52 -0.65 -48.72
C VAL A 59 -20.07 0.76 -48.98
N LEU A 60 -19.58 1.74 -48.21
CA LEU A 60 -19.84 3.15 -48.47
C LEU A 60 -18.91 3.66 -49.57
N LEU A 61 -19.47 4.18 -50.64
CA LEU A 61 -18.71 4.81 -51.73
C LEU A 61 -18.29 6.23 -51.33
N GLY A 62 -17.24 6.75 -51.98
CA GLY A 62 -16.71 8.09 -51.70
C GLY A 62 -17.68 9.24 -52.00
N ASP A 63 -18.77 8.98 -52.73
CA ASP A 63 -19.85 9.94 -52.99
C ASP A 63 -21.02 9.84 -51.99
N GLY A 64 -20.90 8.97 -50.98
CA GLY A 64 -21.90 8.76 -49.93
C GLY A 64 -22.99 7.75 -50.25
N ARG A 65 -23.02 7.19 -51.46
CA ARG A 65 -23.93 6.09 -51.79
C ARG A 65 -23.43 4.77 -51.21
N VAL A 66 -24.32 3.78 -51.07
CA VAL A 66 -23.93 2.45 -50.55
C VAL A 66 -24.07 1.41 -51.65
N LEU A 67 -22.98 0.71 -51.95
CA LEU A 67 -22.97 -0.42 -52.88
C LEU A 67 -23.23 -1.72 -52.10
N VAL A 68 -24.24 -2.49 -52.52
CA VAL A 68 -24.55 -3.83 -52.00
C VAL A 68 -24.27 -4.87 -53.09
N ILE A 69 -23.52 -5.92 -52.72
CA ILE A 69 -22.85 -6.80 -53.69
C ILE A 69 -23.22 -8.26 -53.41
N GLY A 70 -23.73 -8.93 -54.44
CA GLY A 70 -23.93 -10.37 -54.43
C GLY A 70 -24.91 -10.85 -53.35
N GLY A 71 -24.60 -12.01 -52.76
CA GLY A 71 -25.49 -12.73 -51.87
C GLY A 71 -26.50 -13.60 -52.62
N ALA A 72 -27.41 -14.23 -51.87
CA ALA A 72 -28.42 -15.13 -52.43
C ALA A 72 -29.85 -14.71 -52.06
N ARG A 73 -30.76 -14.87 -53.04
CA ARG A 73 -32.18 -14.49 -52.95
C ARG A 73 -33.10 -15.55 -52.40
N SER A 74 -32.67 -16.81 -52.39
CA SER A 74 -33.48 -17.94 -51.97
C SER A 74 -32.61 -19.01 -51.33
N ASN A 75 -33.22 -19.85 -50.51
CA ASN A 75 -32.54 -21.03 -49.94
C ASN A 75 -32.32 -22.13 -51.00
N ASN A 76 -32.99 -22.05 -52.16
CA ASN A 76 -32.84 -23.00 -53.25
C ASN A 76 -31.48 -22.84 -53.96
N VAL A 77 -30.70 -23.93 -54.04
CA VAL A 77 -29.38 -24.00 -54.68
C VAL A 77 -29.51 -24.08 -56.22
N VAL A 78 -30.70 -24.37 -56.74
CA VAL A 78 -30.97 -24.54 -58.19
C VAL A 78 -31.35 -23.22 -58.89
N GLU A 79 -31.71 -22.19 -58.12
CA GLU A 79 -32.05 -20.87 -58.67
C GLU A 79 -30.78 -20.10 -59.03
N PRO A 80 -30.68 -19.45 -60.21
CA PRO A 80 -29.53 -18.62 -60.54
C PRO A 80 -29.38 -17.53 -59.48
N ALA A 81 -28.27 -17.58 -58.75
CA ALA A 81 -28.03 -16.68 -57.64
C ALA A 81 -28.08 -15.22 -58.10
N VAL A 82 -28.69 -14.35 -57.27
CA VAL A 82 -28.54 -12.89 -57.38
C VAL A 82 -27.08 -12.45 -57.20
N GLY A 83 -26.18 -13.39 -56.86
CA GLY A 83 -24.73 -13.24 -56.77
C GLY A 83 -24.10 -12.52 -57.96
N GLY A 84 -24.70 -12.58 -59.16
CA GLY A 84 -24.26 -11.83 -60.35
C GLY A 84 -24.71 -10.37 -60.40
N SER A 85 -25.35 -9.83 -59.36
CA SER A 85 -25.88 -8.47 -59.32
C SER A 85 -25.36 -7.68 -58.12
N ALA A 86 -25.22 -6.37 -58.33
CA ALA A 86 -25.03 -5.39 -57.28
C ALA A 86 -25.97 -4.21 -57.48
N GLU A 87 -26.24 -3.49 -56.40
CA GLU A 87 -27.17 -2.37 -56.36
C GLU A 87 -26.58 -1.24 -55.53
N ILE A 88 -26.88 -0.01 -55.94
CA ILE A 88 -26.48 1.21 -55.24
C ILE A 88 -27.69 1.85 -54.59
N PHE A 89 -27.59 2.11 -53.29
CA PHE A 89 -28.53 2.92 -52.53
C PHE A 89 -28.11 4.39 -52.58
N ASP A 90 -29.04 5.25 -52.99
CA ASP A 90 -28.92 6.70 -52.86
C ASP A 90 -29.61 7.17 -51.56
N PRO A 91 -28.86 7.66 -50.57
CA PRO A 91 -29.42 8.06 -49.27
C PRO A 91 -30.20 9.39 -49.29
N VAL A 92 -30.10 10.17 -50.37
CA VAL A 92 -30.86 11.40 -50.57
C VAL A 92 -32.22 11.06 -51.18
N ALA A 93 -32.24 10.23 -52.21
CA ALA A 93 -33.48 9.81 -52.86
C ALA A 93 -34.21 8.68 -52.10
N GLY A 94 -33.50 7.91 -51.26
CA GLY A 94 -34.03 6.74 -50.58
C GLY A 94 -34.34 5.57 -51.52
N THR A 95 -33.67 5.50 -52.67
CA THR A 95 -33.94 4.55 -53.76
C THR A 95 -32.74 3.67 -54.11
N TRP A 96 -33.01 2.51 -54.70
CA TRP A 96 -32.00 1.55 -55.15
C TRP A 96 -31.92 1.50 -56.68
N THR A 97 -30.70 1.45 -57.23
CA THR A 97 -30.44 1.30 -58.67
C THR A 97 -29.49 0.14 -58.92
N LEU A 98 -29.79 -0.71 -59.91
CA LEU A 98 -28.90 -1.80 -60.32
C LEU A 98 -27.63 -1.26 -61.00
N THR A 99 -26.49 -1.89 -60.71
CA THR A 99 -25.25 -1.68 -61.47
C THR A 99 -25.21 -2.60 -62.70
N GLY A 100 -24.09 -2.59 -63.45
CA GLY A 100 -23.75 -3.71 -64.32
C GLY A 100 -23.62 -5.03 -63.52
N PRO A 101 -23.75 -6.20 -64.18
CA PRO A 101 -23.61 -7.48 -63.50
C PRO A 101 -22.16 -7.77 -63.11
N LEU A 102 -21.95 -8.52 -62.03
CA LEU A 102 -20.67 -9.14 -61.73
C LEU A 102 -20.37 -10.21 -62.80
N ASN A 103 -19.09 -10.44 -63.11
CA ASN A 103 -18.69 -11.50 -64.02
C ASN A 103 -18.77 -12.88 -63.34
N VAL A 104 -18.54 -12.94 -62.02
CA VAL A 104 -18.68 -14.16 -61.22
C VAL A 104 -19.72 -13.94 -60.12
N PRO A 105 -20.72 -14.82 -59.98
CA PRO A 105 -21.72 -14.69 -58.93
C PRO A 105 -21.12 -15.06 -57.57
N ARG A 106 -21.28 -14.17 -56.57
CA ARG A 106 -20.63 -14.36 -55.25
C ARG A 106 -21.64 -14.33 -54.10
N ASN A 107 -21.55 -15.34 -53.23
CA ASN A 107 -22.13 -15.33 -51.89
C ASN A 107 -21.00 -15.29 -50.85
N SER A 108 -21.18 -14.44 -49.84
CA SER A 108 -20.22 -14.12 -48.78
C SER A 108 -18.82 -13.71 -49.31
N PRO A 109 -18.72 -12.76 -50.28
CA PRO A 109 -17.42 -12.22 -50.70
C PRO A 109 -16.86 -11.22 -49.70
N ALA A 110 -15.56 -10.95 -49.77
CA ALA A 110 -15.01 -9.71 -49.21
C ALA A 110 -15.23 -8.55 -50.18
N ALA A 111 -15.52 -7.37 -49.65
CA ALA A 111 -15.59 -6.14 -50.42
C ALA A 111 -14.82 -5.03 -49.69
N VAL A 112 -13.92 -4.35 -50.41
CA VAL A 112 -13.05 -3.30 -49.85
C VAL A 112 -13.01 -2.11 -50.80
N VAL A 113 -13.27 -0.91 -50.29
CA VAL A 113 -13.10 0.34 -51.06
C VAL A 113 -11.60 0.64 -51.11
N LEU A 114 -11.08 0.87 -52.31
CA LEU A 114 -9.68 1.20 -52.56
C LEU A 114 -9.44 2.71 -52.42
N GLN A 115 -8.18 3.11 -52.27
CA GLN A 115 -7.80 4.52 -52.14
C GLN A 115 -8.19 5.37 -53.36
N ASP A 116 -8.32 4.75 -54.54
CA ASP A 116 -8.77 5.41 -55.77
C ASP A 116 -10.30 5.47 -55.93
N GLY A 117 -11.04 4.98 -54.94
CA GLY A 117 -12.51 4.99 -54.92
C GLY A 117 -13.18 3.79 -55.62
N ARG A 118 -12.44 2.92 -56.30
CA ARG A 118 -12.97 1.65 -56.82
C ARG A 118 -13.25 0.67 -55.66
N VAL A 119 -14.06 -0.35 -55.92
CA VAL A 119 -14.32 -1.41 -54.93
C VAL A 119 -13.74 -2.72 -55.42
N LEU A 120 -12.82 -3.30 -54.64
CA LEU A 120 -12.36 -4.68 -54.83
C LEU A 120 -13.38 -5.64 -54.23
N VAL A 121 -13.75 -6.65 -55.00
CA VAL A 121 -14.56 -7.78 -54.51
C VAL A 121 -13.82 -9.07 -54.82
N ALA A 122 -13.61 -9.90 -53.80
CA ALA A 122 -12.80 -11.10 -53.90
C ALA A 122 -13.42 -12.26 -53.14
N GLY A 123 -13.20 -13.48 -53.64
CA GLY A 123 -13.71 -14.70 -53.01
C GLY A 123 -15.23 -14.81 -53.08
N GLY A 124 -15.78 -15.50 -52.08
CA GLY A 124 -17.17 -15.95 -52.02
C GLY A 124 -17.36 -17.31 -52.68
N GLY A 125 -18.59 -17.83 -52.65
CA GLY A 125 -18.94 -19.11 -53.27
C GLY A 125 -20.24 -19.06 -54.05
N ASP A 126 -20.61 -20.20 -54.63
CA ASP A 126 -21.82 -20.39 -55.43
C ASP A 126 -22.97 -21.07 -54.67
N ARG A 127 -22.77 -21.39 -53.37
CA ARG A 127 -23.66 -22.17 -52.50
C ARG A 127 -23.87 -23.63 -52.92
N SER A 128 -23.20 -24.10 -53.98
CA SER A 128 -23.11 -25.51 -54.36
C SER A 128 -21.88 -26.20 -53.74
N GLY A 129 -21.01 -25.42 -53.08
CA GLY A 129 -19.81 -25.87 -52.40
C GLY A 129 -18.52 -25.48 -53.11
N HIS A 130 -18.61 -24.70 -54.19
CA HIS A 130 -17.45 -24.17 -54.89
C HIS A 130 -17.13 -22.74 -54.41
N MET A 131 -15.84 -22.48 -54.17
CA MET A 131 -15.33 -21.20 -53.69
C MET A 131 -14.48 -20.54 -54.76
N TRP A 132 -14.74 -19.27 -55.00
CA TRP A 132 -14.05 -18.53 -56.03
C TRP A 132 -12.68 -18.06 -55.54
N SER A 133 -11.68 -18.21 -56.39
CA SER A 133 -10.40 -17.51 -56.27
C SER A 133 -10.37 -16.20 -57.07
N SER A 134 -11.38 -15.95 -57.90
CA SER A 134 -11.46 -14.76 -58.73
C SER A 134 -11.69 -13.50 -57.89
N ALA A 135 -11.26 -12.35 -58.42
CA ALA A 135 -11.58 -11.05 -57.89
C ALA A 135 -11.91 -10.08 -59.02
N GLU A 136 -12.67 -9.03 -58.70
CA GLU A 136 -13.17 -8.04 -59.65
C GLU A 136 -13.15 -6.65 -59.02
N LEU A 137 -13.05 -5.64 -59.88
CA LEU A 137 -13.09 -4.23 -59.50
C LEU A 137 -14.38 -3.60 -60.02
N PHE A 138 -15.08 -2.91 -59.13
CA PHE A 138 -16.20 -2.05 -59.48
C PHE A 138 -15.76 -0.59 -59.58
N ASP A 139 -16.09 0.05 -60.69
CA ASP A 139 -15.94 1.48 -60.87
C ASP A 139 -17.28 2.18 -60.60
N PRO A 140 -17.41 2.98 -59.52
CA PRO A 140 -18.66 3.65 -59.16
C PRO A 140 -19.07 4.77 -60.13
N THR A 141 -18.15 5.24 -60.97
CA THR A 141 -18.41 6.30 -61.96
C THR A 141 -19.14 5.72 -63.18
N SER A 142 -18.65 4.61 -63.70
CA SER A 142 -19.23 3.94 -64.87
C SER A 142 -20.29 2.88 -64.52
N GLY A 143 -20.30 2.41 -63.27
CA GLY A 143 -21.17 1.32 -62.82
C GLY A 143 -20.76 -0.05 -63.38
N THR A 144 -19.51 -0.21 -63.81
CA THR A 144 -19.00 -1.40 -64.50
C THR A 144 -18.10 -2.27 -63.63
N TRP A 145 -18.05 -3.57 -63.95
CA TRP A 145 -17.23 -4.57 -63.28
C TRP A 145 -16.13 -5.07 -64.21
N THR A 146 -14.88 -5.05 -63.74
CA THR A 146 -13.71 -5.52 -64.49
C THR A 146 -12.97 -6.62 -63.70
N PRO A 147 -12.66 -7.77 -64.30
CA PRO A 147 -11.82 -8.79 -63.66
C PRO A 147 -10.43 -8.27 -63.29
N THR A 148 -9.88 -8.72 -62.16
CA THR A 148 -8.48 -8.49 -61.76
C THR A 148 -7.81 -9.84 -61.44
N GLY A 149 -6.55 -9.83 -61.00
CA GLY A 149 -5.83 -11.04 -60.58
C GLY A 149 -6.60 -11.93 -59.60
N THR A 150 -6.18 -13.18 -59.53
CA THR A 150 -6.82 -14.24 -58.75
C THR A 150 -6.04 -14.58 -57.50
N LEU A 151 -6.75 -14.92 -56.43
CA LEU A 151 -6.23 -15.53 -55.22
C LEU A 151 -5.55 -16.88 -55.54
N SER A 152 -4.58 -17.27 -54.72
CA SER A 152 -3.98 -18.59 -54.77
C SER A 152 -4.89 -19.69 -54.21
N VAL A 153 -5.81 -19.32 -53.29
CA VAL A 153 -6.80 -20.22 -52.70
C VAL A 153 -8.19 -19.61 -52.82
N GLY A 154 -9.13 -20.35 -53.41
CA GLY A 154 -10.54 -19.97 -53.42
C GLY A 154 -11.13 -20.02 -52.02
N ARG A 155 -11.86 -18.98 -51.62
CA ARG A 155 -12.36 -18.85 -50.24
C ARG A 155 -13.71 -18.15 -50.13
N GLN A 156 -14.55 -18.64 -49.22
CA GLN A 156 -15.84 -18.03 -48.85
C GLN A 156 -15.77 -17.41 -47.45
N ALA A 157 -16.54 -16.35 -47.23
CA ALA A 157 -16.53 -15.54 -46.00
C ALA A 157 -15.12 -15.07 -45.56
N PRO A 158 -14.22 -14.66 -46.48
CA PRO A 158 -12.96 -14.06 -46.06
C PRO A 158 -13.19 -12.65 -45.50
N ALA A 159 -12.34 -12.24 -44.56
CA ALA A 159 -12.30 -10.86 -44.09
C ALA A 159 -11.29 -10.07 -44.91
N GLY A 160 -11.63 -8.83 -45.29
CA GLY A 160 -10.80 -7.93 -46.09
C GLY A 160 -10.57 -6.59 -45.41
N ALA A 161 -9.35 -6.06 -45.49
CA ALA A 161 -8.98 -4.76 -44.92
C ALA A 161 -8.06 -3.96 -45.86
N LEU A 162 -8.36 -2.67 -46.05
CA LEU A 162 -7.48 -1.74 -46.74
C LEU A 162 -6.34 -1.31 -45.82
N LEU A 163 -5.10 -1.57 -46.22
CA LEU A 163 -3.90 -1.21 -45.47
C LEU A 163 -3.50 0.25 -45.72
N PRO A 164 -2.72 0.88 -44.81
CA PRO A 164 -2.25 2.26 -44.97
C PRO A 164 -1.42 2.49 -46.25
N ASP A 165 -0.72 1.46 -46.73
CA ASP A 165 0.07 1.51 -47.97
C ASP A 165 -0.75 1.34 -49.26
N GLY A 166 -2.08 1.18 -49.14
CA GLY A 166 -3.01 1.05 -50.25
C GLY A 166 -3.26 -0.39 -50.72
N ARG A 167 -2.51 -1.38 -50.21
CA ARG A 167 -2.79 -2.81 -50.48
C ARG A 167 -4.02 -3.27 -49.71
N VAL A 168 -4.60 -4.39 -50.13
CA VAL A 168 -5.71 -5.04 -49.40
C VAL A 168 -5.24 -6.36 -48.82
N LEU A 169 -5.37 -6.52 -47.51
CA LEU A 169 -5.20 -7.80 -46.83
C LEU A 169 -6.50 -8.58 -46.90
N LEU A 170 -6.42 -9.84 -47.34
CA LEU A 170 -7.52 -10.80 -47.28
C LEU A 170 -7.09 -12.01 -46.45
N ALA A 171 -7.85 -12.38 -45.43
CA ALA A 171 -7.49 -13.47 -44.53
C ALA A 171 -8.70 -14.33 -44.12
N GLY A 172 -8.42 -15.57 -43.75
CA GLY A 172 -9.42 -16.49 -43.20
C GLY A 172 -10.47 -16.94 -44.21
N GLY A 173 -11.63 -17.31 -43.67
CA GLY A 173 -12.74 -17.90 -44.43
C GLY A 173 -12.64 -19.42 -44.54
N THR A 174 -13.40 -20.02 -45.43
CA THR A 174 -13.40 -21.47 -45.70
C THR A 174 -13.00 -21.78 -47.14
N SER A 175 -12.29 -22.90 -47.31
CA SER A 175 -11.93 -23.47 -48.63
C SER A 175 -12.93 -24.52 -49.09
N GLU A 176 -12.79 -25.02 -50.32
CA GLU A 176 -13.56 -26.14 -50.88
C GLU A 176 -13.65 -27.36 -49.94
N TYR A 177 -14.66 -28.20 -50.19
CA TYR A 177 -14.97 -29.41 -49.44
C TYR A 177 -13.68 -30.16 -49.00
N PRO A 178 -13.50 -30.43 -47.68
CA PRO A 178 -14.52 -30.56 -46.65
C PRO A 178 -14.84 -29.27 -45.86
N PHE A 179 -14.70 -28.09 -46.46
CA PHE A 179 -14.98 -26.79 -45.83
C PHE A 179 -14.06 -26.44 -44.65
N PRO A 180 -12.73 -26.71 -44.74
CA PRO A 180 -11.83 -26.32 -43.66
C PRO A 180 -11.75 -24.79 -43.59
N SER A 181 -11.69 -24.27 -42.37
CA SER A 181 -11.31 -22.86 -42.16
C SER A 181 -9.86 -22.63 -42.58
N LEU A 182 -9.53 -21.41 -42.99
CA LEU A 182 -8.21 -21.05 -43.50
C LEU A 182 -7.44 -20.21 -42.48
N ALA A 183 -6.15 -20.52 -42.33
CA ALA A 183 -5.17 -19.66 -41.64
C ALA A 183 -4.46 -18.71 -42.61
N SER A 184 -4.53 -18.99 -43.92
CA SER A 184 -3.79 -18.26 -44.95
C SER A 184 -4.35 -16.87 -45.19
N ALA A 185 -3.42 -15.95 -45.49
CA ALA A 185 -3.73 -14.59 -45.90
C ALA A 185 -2.98 -14.22 -47.18
N GLU A 186 -3.55 -13.30 -47.94
CA GLU A 186 -3.04 -12.83 -49.22
C GLU A 186 -3.18 -11.31 -49.32
N LEU A 187 -2.27 -10.67 -50.04
CA LEU A 187 -2.25 -9.24 -50.30
C LEU A 187 -2.61 -9.00 -51.76
N TYR A 188 -3.54 -8.08 -51.99
CA TYR A 188 -3.82 -7.51 -53.30
C TYR A 188 -3.12 -6.16 -53.45
N ASP A 189 -2.40 -5.99 -54.55
CA ASP A 189 -1.80 -4.72 -54.95
C ASP A 189 -2.65 -4.08 -56.06
N PRO A 190 -3.37 -2.96 -55.78
CA PRO A 190 -4.18 -2.27 -56.77
C PRO A 190 -3.39 -1.64 -57.92
N ALA A 191 -2.10 -1.36 -57.75
CA ALA A 191 -1.28 -0.74 -58.78
C ALA A 191 -0.93 -1.73 -59.90
N THR A 192 -0.77 -3.01 -59.55
CA THR A 192 -0.47 -4.09 -60.50
C THR A 192 -1.67 -4.98 -60.81
N GLY A 193 -2.69 -4.97 -59.96
CA GLY A 193 -3.85 -5.85 -60.04
C GLY A 193 -3.56 -7.29 -59.66
N THR A 194 -2.48 -7.56 -58.93
CA THR A 194 -2.00 -8.92 -58.59
C THR A 194 -2.19 -9.29 -57.12
N TRP A 195 -2.35 -10.58 -56.85
CA TRP A 195 -2.33 -11.15 -55.50
C TRP A 195 -0.98 -11.80 -55.19
N SER A 196 -0.55 -11.70 -53.92
CA SER A 196 0.63 -12.39 -53.39
C SER A 196 0.35 -12.97 -52.00
N PRO A 197 0.81 -14.20 -51.69
CA PRO A 197 0.70 -14.74 -50.34
C PRO A 197 1.50 -13.92 -49.32
N THR A 198 1.00 -13.84 -48.08
CA THR A 198 1.72 -13.27 -46.93
C THR A 198 1.75 -14.29 -45.78
N GLY A 199 2.32 -13.94 -44.62
CA GLY A 199 2.26 -14.79 -43.43
C GLY A 199 0.84 -15.25 -43.08
N SER A 200 0.75 -16.41 -42.44
CA SER A 200 -0.51 -17.03 -41.99
C SER A 200 -0.74 -16.77 -40.50
N MET A 201 -2.01 -16.74 -40.11
CA MET A 201 -2.43 -16.80 -38.71
C MET A 201 -1.99 -18.13 -38.08
N ALA A 202 -1.80 -18.15 -36.76
CA ALA A 202 -1.50 -19.37 -36.01
C ALA A 202 -2.71 -20.31 -36.00
N ASP A 203 -3.91 -19.75 -35.82
CA ASP A 203 -5.16 -20.48 -35.90
C ASP A 203 -5.82 -20.27 -37.27
N GLN A 204 -6.43 -21.32 -37.81
CA GLN A 204 -7.37 -21.21 -38.92
C GLN A 204 -8.68 -20.60 -38.41
N ARG A 205 -9.25 -19.64 -39.16
CA ARG A 205 -10.39 -18.84 -38.68
C ARG A 205 -11.48 -18.71 -39.72
N ILE A 206 -12.70 -19.08 -39.32
CA ILE A 206 -13.94 -18.52 -39.87
C ILE A 206 -14.70 -17.84 -38.75
N TRP A 207 -15.11 -16.58 -38.95
CA TRP A 207 -15.71 -15.78 -37.89
C TRP A 207 -17.23 -15.81 -37.87
N THR A 208 -17.87 -16.19 -38.96
CA THR A 208 -19.33 -16.09 -39.14
C THR A 208 -19.85 -17.35 -39.86
N SER A 209 -21.16 -17.51 -39.97
CA SER A 209 -21.74 -18.60 -40.74
C SER A 209 -21.42 -18.45 -42.25
N GLU A 210 -21.42 -19.55 -42.99
CA GLU A 210 -21.03 -19.58 -44.42
C GLU A 210 -21.90 -18.66 -45.31
N ASP A 211 -23.12 -18.35 -44.87
CA ASP A 211 -24.09 -17.49 -45.57
C ASP A 211 -24.13 -16.03 -45.01
N ALA A 212 -23.12 -15.60 -44.24
CA ALA A 212 -23.07 -14.26 -43.64
C ALA A 212 -21.79 -13.48 -44.01
N SER A 213 -21.85 -12.15 -43.83
CA SER A 213 -20.75 -11.23 -44.16
C SER A 213 -19.65 -11.28 -43.11
N ALA A 214 -18.41 -11.51 -43.55
CA ALA A 214 -17.21 -11.43 -42.71
C ALA A 214 -16.60 -10.01 -42.66
N ALA A 215 -17.36 -8.98 -43.06
CA ALA A 215 -16.93 -7.60 -42.90
C ALA A 215 -16.73 -7.27 -41.41
N GLY A 216 -15.60 -6.65 -41.08
CA GLY A 216 -15.30 -6.17 -39.73
C GLY A 216 -14.40 -7.06 -38.87
N PHE A 217 -14.02 -8.29 -39.30
CA PHE A 217 -13.14 -9.17 -38.51
C PHE A 217 -11.63 -8.94 -38.70
N LEU A 218 -11.27 -8.03 -39.61
CA LEU A 218 -9.94 -7.46 -39.73
C LEU A 218 -10.03 -5.97 -39.43
N VAL A 219 -9.49 -5.56 -38.29
CA VAL A 219 -9.56 -4.16 -37.83
C VAL A 219 -8.19 -3.52 -37.95
N VAL A 220 -8.08 -2.53 -38.85
CA VAL A 220 -6.86 -1.74 -39.01
C VAL A 220 -6.74 -0.77 -37.84
N LEU A 221 -5.65 -0.89 -37.09
CA LEU A 221 -5.34 -0.06 -35.92
C LEU A 221 -4.66 1.25 -36.35
N ALA A 222 -4.55 2.19 -35.40
CA ALA A 222 -3.95 3.50 -35.65
C ALA A 222 -2.45 3.43 -36.04
N ASP A 223 -1.74 2.39 -35.60
CA ASP A 223 -0.34 2.13 -35.97
C ASP A 223 -0.18 1.42 -37.33
N GLY A 224 -1.30 1.10 -38.00
CA GLY A 224 -1.34 0.42 -39.29
C GLY A 224 -1.34 -1.10 -39.23
N LYS A 225 -1.19 -1.71 -38.05
CA LYS A 225 -1.35 -3.16 -37.90
C LYS A 225 -2.81 -3.57 -38.01
N VAL A 226 -3.07 -4.85 -38.24
CA VAL A 226 -4.44 -5.38 -38.36
C VAL A 226 -4.70 -6.39 -37.26
N LEU A 227 -5.69 -6.11 -36.41
CA LEU A 227 -6.16 -7.02 -35.38
C LEU A 227 -7.21 -7.98 -35.94
N THR A 228 -7.09 -9.24 -35.56
CA THR A 228 -8.17 -10.23 -35.63
C THR A 228 -8.31 -10.95 -34.30
N ALA A 229 -9.52 -11.40 -33.96
CA ALA A 229 -9.79 -12.12 -32.72
C ALA A 229 -10.97 -13.10 -32.88
N GLY A 230 -10.97 -14.14 -32.06
CA GLY A 230 -12.03 -15.14 -31.99
C GLY A 230 -12.25 -15.91 -33.31
N GLY A 231 -13.48 -16.39 -33.51
CA GLY A 231 -13.89 -17.24 -34.62
C GLY A 231 -13.90 -18.73 -34.25
N VAL A 232 -14.03 -19.57 -35.26
CA VAL A 232 -13.97 -21.04 -35.15
C VAL A 232 -12.80 -21.54 -35.98
N SER A 233 -11.99 -22.41 -35.37
CA SER A 233 -11.09 -23.30 -36.08
C SER A 233 -11.84 -24.57 -36.44
N ARG A 234 -12.10 -24.75 -37.73
CA ARG A 234 -12.82 -25.89 -38.31
C ARG A 234 -11.86 -26.70 -39.18
N PRO A 235 -11.39 -27.88 -38.71
CA PRO A 235 -10.50 -28.73 -39.49
C PRO A 235 -11.24 -29.56 -40.55
N ASP A 236 -12.54 -29.84 -40.35
CA ASP A 236 -13.35 -30.69 -41.23
C ASP A 236 -14.86 -30.35 -41.20
N ASN A 237 -15.68 -31.16 -41.86
CA ASN A 237 -17.08 -30.86 -42.18
C ASN A 237 -18.02 -30.84 -40.95
N PHE A 238 -18.76 -29.74 -40.79
CA PHE A 238 -19.87 -29.51 -39.84
C PHE A 238 -19.74 -30.15 -38.44
N GLY A 239 -18.97 -29.49 -37.57
CA GLY A 239 -19.33 -29.33 -36.15
C GLY A 239 -18.88 -30.40 -35.15
N ALA A 240 -18.27 -31.52 -35.58
CA ALA A 240 -17.78 -32.52 -34.63
C ALA A 240 -16.47 -32.09 -33.92
N ASN A 241 -15.66 -31.24 -34.57
CA ASN A 241 -14.34 -30.80 -34.09
C ASN A 241 -14.16 -29.27 -34.11
N ASP A 242 -15.25 -28.50 -34.21
CA ASP A 242 -15.21 -27.03 -34.25
C ASP A 242 -14.65 -26.49 -32.93
N LEU A 243 -13.48 -25.86 -32.98
CA LEU A 243 -12.85 -25.21 -31.83
C LEU A 243 -13.17 -23.72 -31.84
N TYR A 244 -13.93 -23.26 -30.84
CA TYR A 244 -14.19 -21.85 -30.63
C TYR A 244 -12.94 -21.17 -30.07
N LEU A 245 -12.47 -20.15 -30.79
CA LEU A 245 -11.23 -19.46 -30.46
C LEU A 245 -11.51 -18.27 -29.56
N LYS A 246 -10.57 -18.04 -28.64
CA LYS A 246 -10.40 -16.77 -27.94
C LYS A 246 -9.11 -16.06 -28.34
N SER A 247 -8.25 -16.72 -29.11
CA SER A 247 -6.97 -16.17 -29.53
C SER A 247 -7.17 -14.92 -30.37
N ALA A 248 -6.27 -13.97 -30.20
CA ALA A 248 -6.16 -12.76 -31.02
C ALA A 248 -4.77 -12.64 -31.61
N GLU A 249 -4.69 -12.06 -32.80
CA GLU A 249 -3.44 -11.95 -33.56
C GLU A 249 -3.36 -10.59 -34.26
N LEU A 250 -2.14 -10.09 -34.39
CA LEU A 250 -1.82 -8.85 -35.08
C LEU A 250 -1.02 -9.17 -36.35
N TYR A 251 -1.50 -8.67 -37.48
CA TYR A 251 -0.74 -8.65 -38.73
C TYR A 251 0.03 -7.35 -38.84
N ASP A 252 1.34 -7.45 -39.08
CA ASP A 252 2.19 -6.32 -39.39
C ASP A 252 2.42 -6.22 -40.91
N PRO A 253 1.88 -5.19 -41.60
CA PRO A 253 2.03 -5.05 -43.05
C PRO A 253 3.46 -4.70 -43.50
N ALA A 254 4.32 -4.21 -42.60
CA ALA A 254 5.70 -3.88 -42.92
C ALA A 254 6.58 -5.14 -43.03
N THR A 255 6.30 -6.16 -42.21
CA THR A 255 7.02 -7.44 -42.22
C THR A 255 6.26 -8.55 -42.95
N GLY A 256 4.94 -8.40 -43.12
CA GLY A 256 4.07 -9.41 -43.70
C GLY A 256 3.80 -10.60 -42.78
N THR A 257 3.96 -10.44 -41.46
CA THR A 257 3.88 -11.53 -40.46
C THR A 257 2.73 -11.33 -39.48
N TRP A 258 2.18 -12.44 -38.97
CA TRP A 258 1.26 -12.45 -37.84
C TRP A 258 2.03 -12.71 -36.53
N SER A 259 1.59 -12.06 -35.45
CA SER A 259 2.08 -12.28 -34.09
C SER A 259 0.92 -12.41 -33.11
N PRO A 260 1.05 -13.21 -32.04
CA PRO A 260 0.01 -13.31 -31.03
C PRO A 260 -0.23 -11.97 -30.32
N ALA A 261 -1.49 -11.71 -29.95
CA ALA A 261 -1.91 -10.65 -29.04
C ALA A 261 -2.57 -11.28 -27.80
N GLY A 262 -2.97 -10.46 -26.81
CA GLY A 262 -3.71 -10.94 -25.66
C GLY A 262 -5.03 -11.60 -26.07
N ASP A 263 -5.32 -12.77 -25.50
CA ASP A 263 -6.56 -13.51 -25.75
C ASP A 263 -7.79 -12.70 -25.30
N MET A 264 -8.91 -12.93 -25.99
CA MET A 264 -10.24 -12.60 -25.49
C MET A 264 -10.52 -13.36 -24.18
N LEU A 265 -11.35 -12.77 -23.31
CA LEU A 265 -11.79 -13.38 -22.06
C LEU A 265 -12.70 -14.59 -22.31
N THR A 266 -13.59 -14.50 -23.31
CA THR A 266 -14.51 -15.57 -23.70
C THR A 266 -14.30 -15.98 -25.16
N PRO A 267 -14.11 -17.29 -25.46
CA PRO A 267 -14.07 -17.77 -26.83
C PRO A 267 -15.39 -17.48 -27.53
N ARG A 268 -15.35 -16.94 -28.76
CA ARG A 268 -16.57 -16.55 -29.46
C ARG A 268 -16.45 -16.59 -30.97
N SER A 269 -17.52 -17.02 -31.65
CA SER A 269 -17.74 -16.84 -33.08
C SER A 269 -19.04 -16.10 -33.35
N GLU A 270 -19.27 -15.64 -34.57
CA GLU A 270 -20.43 -14.86 -35.01
C GLU A 270 -20.62 -13.55 -34.22
N HIS A 271 -19.53 -13.06 -33.63
CA HIS A 271 -19.44 -11.79 -32.91
C HIS A 271 -19.16 -10.64 -33.90
N GLN A 272 -18.94 -9.42 -33.42
CA GLN A 272 -18.46 -8.31 -34.24
C GLN A 272 -17.25 -7.65 -33.59
N LEU A 273 -16.28 -7.22 -34.39
CA LEU A 273 -15.19 -6.33 -33.97
C LEU A 273 -15.44 -4.92 -34.52
N THR A 274 -15.30 -3.90 -33.68
CA THR A 274 -15.57 -2.50 -34.06
C THR A 274 -14.48 -1.60 -33.52
N LEU A 275 -13.79 -0.88 -34.42
CA LEU A 275 -12.83 0.16 -34.03
C LEU A 275 -13.56 1.36 -33.44
N LEU A 276 -13.12 1.79 -32.27
CA LEU A 276 -13.69 2.91 -31.52
C LEU A 276 -12.96 4.22 -31.81
N ALA A 277 -13.56 5.33 -31.37
CA ALA A 277 -12.93 6.64 -31.47
C ALA A 277 -11.62 6.73 -30.65
N THR A 278 -11.52 5.95 -29.57
CA THR A 278 -10.35 5.88 -28.68
C THR A 278 -9.17 5.12 -29.30
N GLY A 279 -9.38 4.40 -30.41
CA GLY A 279 -8.39 3.48 -30.99
C GLY A 279 -8.49 2.04 -30.46
N GLN A 280 -9.25 1.82 -29.39
CA GLN A 280 -9.56 0.48 -28.89
C GLN A 280 -10.52 -0.27 -29.83
N VAL A 281 -10.57 -1.60 -29.72
CA VAL A 281 -11.44 -2.46 -30.53
C VAL A 281 -12.46 -3.17 -29.65
N LEU A 282 -13.73 -2.90 -29.86
CA LEU A 282 -14.83 -3.53 -29.14
C LEU A 282 -15.24 -4.84 -29.82
N ALA A 283 -15.26 -5.93 -29.07
CA ALA A 283 -15.86 -7.21 -29.43
C ALA A 283 -17.25 -7.34 -28.79
N THR A 284 -18.30 -7.59 -29.57
CA THR A 284 -19.68 -7.73 -29.05
C THR A 284 -20.35 -9.01 -29.50
N GLY A 285 -21.10 -9.62 -28.58
CA GLY A 285 -21.94 -10.79 -28.84
C GLY A 285 -21.17 -12.01 -29.28
N GLY A 286 -21.79 -12.80 -30.15
CA GLY A 286 -21.28 -14.07 -30.62
C GLY A 286 -21.90 -15.25 -29.88
N ARG A 287 -21.35 -16.43 -30.13
CA ARG A 287 -21.72 -17.68 -29.47
C ARG A 287 -20.50 -18.47 -29.02
N PHE A 288 -20.71 -19.26 -27.98
CA PHE A 288 -19.77 -20.23 -27.45
C PHE A 288 -20.48 -21.52 -27.07
N SER A 289 -20.05 -22.65 -27.64
CA SER A 289 -20.60 -23.97 -27.28
C SER A 289 -22.14 -24.05 -27.33
N GLY A 290 -22.75 -23.42 -28.35
CA GLY A 290 -24.20 -23.36 -28.53
C GLY A 290 -24.94 -22.31 -27.69
N ALA A 291 -24.28 -21.64 -26.74
CA ALA A 291 -24.84 -20.52 -25.99
C ALA A 291 -24.58 -19.19 -26.72
N LEU A 292 -25.61 -18.34 -26.79
CA LEU A 292 -25.48 -16.97 -27.28
C LEU A 292 -24.90 -16.08 -26.18
N LEU A 293 -24.02 -15.16 -26.56
CA LEU A 293 -23.31 -14.28 -25.64
C LEU A 293 -23.90 -12.86 -25.71
N ASP A 294 -24.08 -12.25 -24.55
CA ASP A 294 -24.36 -10.83 -24.36
C ASP A 294 -23.13 -10.04 -23.91
N GLY A 295 -22.06 -10.71 -23.46
CA GLY A 295 -20.81 -10.07 -23.04
C GLY A 295 -20.13 -9.28 -24.15
N ALA A 296 -19.55 -8.14 -23.77
CA ALA A 296 -18.71 -7.30 -24.60
C ALA A 296 -17.30 -7.22 -23.99
N GLU A 297 -16.29 -7.16 -24.85
CA GLU A 297 -14.89 -7.05 -24.43
C GLU A 297 -14.20 -5.97 -25.25
N VAL A 298 -13.18 -5.33 -24.70
CA VAL A 298 -12.44 -4.28 -25.39
C VAL A 298 -10.96 -4.63 -25.44
N PHE A 299 -10.39 -4.61 -26.64
CA PHE A 299 -8.95 -4.71 -26.85
C PHE A 299 -8.33 -3.31 -26.79
N ASP A 300 -7.31 -3.16 -25.95
CA ASP A 300 -6.49 -1.96 -25.87
C ASP A 300 -5.15 -2.18 -26.60
N PRO A 301 -4.91 -1.51 -27.75
CA PRO A 301 -3.64 -1.59 -28.46
C PRO A 301 -2.42 -1.14 -27.64
N GLY A 302 -2.60 -0.28 -26.63
CA GLY A 302 -1.52 0.20 -25.78
C GLY A 302 -0.96 -0.88 -24.85
N THR A 303 -1.83 -1.76 -24.35
CA THR A 303 -1.44 -2.90 -23.51
C THR A 303 -1.32 -4.20 -24.30
N GLY A 304 -1.98 -4.29 -25.46
CA GLY A 304 -2.08 -5.49 -26.27
C GLY A 304 -3.03 -6.54 -25.69
N MET A 305 -3.94 -6.17 -24.79
CA MET A 305 -4.80 -7.09 -24.03
C MET A 305 -6.29 -6.78 -24.19
N PHE A 306 -7.14 -7.81 -24.05
CA PHE A 306 -8.59 -7.64 -23.87
C PHE A 306 -8.94 -7.46 -22.39
N SER A 307 -9.94 -6.63 -22.13
CA SER A 307 -10.60 -6.48 -20.83
C SER A 307 -12.13 -6.52 -20.98
N ASP A 308 -12.84 -6.72 -19.87
CA ASP A 308 -14.30 -6.70 -19.87
C ASP A 308 -14.80 -5.29 -20.24
N ALA A 309 -15.84 -5.23 -21.08
CA ALA A 309 -16.49 -3.98 -21.47
C ALA A 309 -17.96 -3.93 -21.02
N GLY A 310 -18.41 -4.91 -20.24
CA GLY A 310 -19.78 -5.03 -19.75
C GLY A 310 -20.66 -5.91 -20.65
N THR A 311 -21.97 -5.74 -20.55
CA THR A 311 -22.95 -6.61 -21.25
C THR A 311 -23.91 -5.82 -22.12
N MET A 312 -24.26 -6.40 -23.27
CA MET A 312 -25.39 -5.98 -24.10
C MET A 312 -26.71 -6.33 -23.41
N THR A 313 -27.78 -5.61 -23.76
CA THR A 313 -29.14 -5.86 -23.24
C THR A 313 -29.75 -7.18 -23.73
N SER A 314 -29.20 -7.77 -24.79
CA SER A 314 -29.62 -9.07 -25.30
C SER A 314 -28.46 -9.78 -25.98
N PRO A 315 -28.36 -11.11 -25.85
CA PRO A 315 -27.34 -11.87 -26.56
C PRO A 315 -27.66 -11.93 -28.07
N ARG A 316 -26.63 -11.83 -28.90
CA ARG A 316 -26.76 -11.70 -30.37
C ARG A 316 -25.64 -12.43 -31.09
N ILE A 317 -25.97 -13.11 -32.19
CA ILE A 317 -25.02 -13.59 -33.21
C ILE A 317 -25.42 -13.04 -34.58
N ASP A 318 -24.46 -12.93 -35.50
CA ASP A 318 -24.68 -12.41 -36.86
C ASP A 318 -25.46 -11.07 -36.86
N HIS A 319 -25.26 -10.27 -35.81
CA HIS A 319 -25.69 -8.88 -35.72
C HIS A 319 -24.67 -7.96 -36.39
N THR A 320 -25.02 -6.70 -36.53
CA THR A 320 -24.07 -5.67 -36.97
C THR A 320 -23.70 -4.76 -35.81
N ALA A 321 -22.45 -4.32 -35.79
CA ALA A 321 -21.94 -3.32 -34.85
C ALA A 321 -21.38 -2.15 -35.63
N THR A 322 -22.03 -0.99 -35.52
CA THR A 322 -21.66 0.21 -36.28
C THR A 322 -21.32 1.33 -35.32
N ARG A 323 -20.06 1.77 -35.32
CA ARG A 323 -19.66 2.98 -34.59
C ARG A 323 -20.46 4.18 -35.11
N LEU A 324 -21.03 4.99 -34.22
CA LEU A 324 -21.76 6.22 -34.52
C LEU A 324 -20.83 7.44 -34.53
N THR A 325 -21.34 8.58 -34.99
CA THR A 325 -20.58 9.85 -35.07
C THR A 325 -20.20 10.39 -33.69
N ASP A 326 -21.00 10.09 -32.66
CA ASP A 326 -20.74 10.46 -31.26
C ASP A 326 -19.80 9.49 -30.53
N GLY A 327 -19.27 8.48 -31.22
CA GLY A 327 -18.34 7.51 -30.65
C GLY A 327 -18.97 6.28 -30.01
N ARG A 328 -20.29 6.25 -29.77
CA ARG A 328 -21.01 5.07 -29.29
C ARG A 328 -21.13 4.02 -30.41
N VAL A 329 -21.60 2.82 -30.10
CA VAL A 329 -21.77 1.73 -31.07
C VAL A 329 -23.23 1.31 -31.15
N LEU A 330 -23.81 1.36 -32.35
CA LEU A 330 -25.12 0.77 -32.62
C LEU A 330 -24.96 -0.74 -32.85
N LEU A 331 -25.60 -1.54 -32.02
CA LEU A 331 -25.71 -2.99 -32.17
C LEU A 331 -27.12 -3.29 -32.70
N ALA A 332 -27.23 -3.78 -33.93
CA ALA A 332 -28.51 -3.95 -34.60
C ALA A 332 -28.76 -5.40 -35.02
N GLY A 333 -29.95 -5.90 -34.69
CA GLY A 333 -30.45 -7.22 -35.12
C GLY A 333 -29.68 -8.38 -34.53
N GLY A 334 -29.50 -9.43 -35.33
CA GLY A 334 -28.88 -10.70 -34.94
C GLY A 334 -29.91 -11.82 -34.78
N LEU A 335 -29.42 -13.03 -34.53
CA LEU A 335 -30.23 -14.24 -34.36
C LEU A 335 -30.26 -14.66 -32.89
N ALA A 336 -31.46 -14.99 -32.38
CA ALA A 336 -31.62 -15.69 -31.10
C ALA A 336 -32.42 -16.99 -31.26
N ILE A 337 -33.73 -16.88 -31.56
CA ILE A 337 -34.63 -17.97 -31.98
C ILE A 337 -35.24 -17.71 -33.38
N GLY A 338 -34.85 -16.59 -33.98
CA GLY A 338 -35.33 -15.93 -35.18
C GLY A 338 -34.63 -14.56 -35.29
N GLY A 339 -34.84 -13.82 -36.39
CA GLY A 339 -34.22 -12.49 -36.53
C GLY A 339 -34.70 -11.55 -35.43
N LEU A 340 -33.82 -10.71 -34.90
CA LEU A 340 -34.16 -9.71 -33.90
C LEU A 340 -34.52 -8.38 -34.56
N SER A 341 -35.60 -7.73 -34.10
CA SER A 341 -35.97 -6.35 -34.47
C SER A 341 -35.42 -5.32 -33.48
N SER A 342 -34.78 -5.78 -32.41
CA SER A 342 -34.15 -4.94 -31.39
C SER A 342 -32.80 -4.43 -31.85
N ALA A 343 -32.51 -3.19 -31.47
CA ALA A 343 -31.19 -2.58 -31.58
C ALA A 343 -30.93 -1.82 -30.29
N GLU A 344 -29.66 -1.63 -29.96
CA GLU A 344 -29.22 -0.92 -28.77
C GLU A 344 -28.02 -0.04 -29.09
N ILE A 345 -27.87 1.05 -28.34
CA ILE A 345 -26.67 1.86 -28.38
C ILE A 345 -25.81 1.43 -27.20
N PHE A 346 -24.67 0.84 -27.52
CA PHE A 346 -23.66 0.46 -26.56
C PHE A 346 -22.66 1.61 -26.37
N ALA A 347 -22.48 2.03 -25.12
CA ALA A 347 -21.43 2.95 -24.72
C ALA A 347 -20.49 2.19 -23.79
N ILE A 348 -19.20 2.20 -24.09
CA ILE A 348 -18.21 1.61 -23.18
C ILE A 348 -18.13 2.52 -21.96
N SER A 349 -18.34 1.95 -20.78
CA SER A 349 -17.96 2.60 -19.53
C SER A 349 -16.44 2.54 -19.43
N THR A 350 -15.73 3.48 -20.05
CA THR A 350 -14.28 3.57 -19.92
C THR A 350 -13.93 4.19 -18.57
N SER A 351 -14.10 3.44 -17.48
CA SER A 351 -13.29 3.68 -16.28
C SER A 351 -12.08 2.75 -16.40
N THR A 352 -11.01 3.23 -17.03
CA THR A 352 -9.70 2.66 -16.77
C THR A 352 -9.42 2.89 -15.30
N ASN A 353 -9.41 1.83 -14.50
CA ASN A 353 -9.06 1.91 -13.08
C ASN A 353 -7.63 2.46 -12.95
N HIS A 354 -7.48 3.61 -12.31
CA HIS A 354 -6.22 4.23 -11.97
C HIS A 354 -5.75 3.66 -10.64
N ALA A 355 -4.44 3.44 -10.48
CA ALA A 355 -3.93 3.07 -9.17
C ALA A 355 -4.20 4.21 -8.16
N PRO A 356 -4.50 3.88 -6.89
CA PRO A 356 -4.77 4.89 -5.89
C PRO A 356 -3.53 5.74 -5.62
N VAL A 357 -3.73 6.95 -5.08
CA VAL A 357 -2.66 7.80 -4.57
C VAL A 357 -2.55 7.58 -3.06
N ALA A 358 -1.49 6.89 -2.65
CA ALA A 358 -1.17 6.70 -1.23
C ALA A 358 -0.55 7.97 -0.64
N VAL A 359 -1.00 8.39 0.54
CA VAL A 359 -0.45 9.52 1.30
C VAL A 359 -0.27 9.08 2.75
N ALA A 360 0.97 8.84 3.18
CA ALA A 360 1.29 8.30 4.50
C ALA A 360 1.27 9.34 5.65
N GLY A 361 0.86 10.59 5.37
CA GLY A 361 0.83 11.68 6.36
C GLY A 361 2.22 12.20 6.74
N ALA A 362 2.26 13.04 7.78
CA ALA A 362 3.51 13.57 8.33
C ALA A 362 4.23 12.53 9.21
N GLY A 363 5.55 12.66 9.35
CA GLY A 363 6.32 11.85 10.28
C GLY A 363 5.99 12.17 11.73
N VAL A 364 6.23 11.20 12.62
CA VAL A 364 5.97 11.31 14.05
C VAL A 364 7.28 11.30 14.85
N THR A 365 7.25 11.90 16.04
CA THR A 365 8.35 11.85 17.01
C THR A 365 7.78 11.58 18.39
N ALA A 366 8.31 10.58 19.07
CA ALA A 366 7.89 10.17 20.41
C ALA A 366 9.03 9.52 21.18
N ALA A 367 8.86 9.33 22.48
CA ALA A 367 9.73 8.44 23.25
C ALA A 367 9.31 6.98 23.01
N GLU A 368 10.23 6.04 23.19
CA GLU A 368 9.87 4.61 23.17
C GLU A 368 8.83 4.26 24.23
N GLY A 369 8.06 3.21 23.97
CA GLY A 369 6.91 2.81 24.79
C GLY A 369 5.70 3.75 24.70
N ALA A 370 5.81 4.92 24.05
CA ALA A 370 4.68 5.80 23.80
C ALA A 370 3.90 5.40 22.54
N THR A 371 2.58 5.47 22.61
CA THR A 371 1.70 5.25 21.46
C THR A 371 1.68 6.47 20.55
N VAL A 372 1.94 6.26 19.26
CA VAL A 372 1.85 7.26 18.19
C VAL A 372 0.72 6.91 17.24
N GLN A 373 0.14 7.92 16.58
CA GLN A 373 -0.92 7.74 15.59
C GLN A 373 -0.43 8.17 14.21
N PHE A 374 -0.77 7.39 13.19
CA PHE A 374 -0.53 7.73 11.78
C PHE A 374 -1.85 8.08 11.09
N ASP A 375 -1.78 8.85 10.02
CA ASP A 375 -2.96 9.29 9.28
C ASP A 375 -2.73 9.19 7.76
N GLY A 376 -3.34 8.18 7.18
CA GLY A 376 -3.37 7.92 5.74
C GLY A 376 -4.65 8.41 5.05
N SER A 377 -5.54 9.09 5.77
CA SER A 377 -6.88 9.47 5.28
C SER A 377 -6.87 10.45 4.11
N ALA A 378 -5.74 11.12 3.86
CA ALA A 378 -5.51 11.97 2.69
C ALA A 378 -5.24 11.18 1.39
N SER A 379 -5.14 9.84 1.47
CA SER A 379 -5.06 8.98 0.28
C SER A 379 -6.36 9.07 -0.52
N SER A 380 -6.25 8.98 -1.83
CA SER A 380 -7.39 9.17 -2.72
C SER A 380 -7.33 8.25 -3.92
N ASP A 381 -8.49 8.02 -4.51
CA ASP A 381 -8.63 7.33 -5.77
C ASP A 381 -9.31 8.25 -6.78
N LEU A 382 -8.83 8.25 -8.03
CA LEU A 382 -9.36 9.13 -9.07
C LEU A 382 -10.74 8.67 -9.56
N ASP A 383 -10.99 7.37 -9.51
CA ASP A 383 -12.22 6.74 -9.99
C ASP A 383 -13.28 6.66 -8.88
N GLY A 384 -12.88 6.91 -7.63
CA GLY A 384 -13.74 6.99 -6.46
C GLY A 384 -13.99 5.64 -5.79
N ASP A 385 -13.10 4.67 -6.05
CA ASP A 385 -13.20 3.32 -5.49
C ASP A 385 -12.94 3.30 -3.97
N ALA A 386 -13.50 2.28 -3.33
CA ALA A 386 -13.35 2.09 -1.89
C ALA A 386 -11.92 1.65 -1.55
N LEU A 387 -11.24 2.45 -0.74
CA LEU A 387 -9.84 2.20 -0.37
C LEU A 387 -9.69 1.29 0.84
N THR A 388 -8.68 0.42 0.77
CA THR A 388 -8.15 -0.34 1.90
C THR A 388 -6.70 0.06 2.18
N PHE A 389 -6.30 -0.04 3.46
CA PHE A 389 -5.05 0.50 3.97
C PHE A 389 -4.30 -0.56 4.76
N THR A 390 -3.02 -0.73 4.48
CA THR A 390 -2.11 -1.63 5.20
C THR A 390 -0.83 -0.88 5.56
N TRP A 391 -0.41 -0.96 6.80
CA TRP A 391 0.76 -0.26 7.34
C TRP A 391 1.83 -1.23 7.80
N ASP A 392 3.07 -1.01 7.36
CA ASP A 392 4.29 -1.63 7.89
C ASP A 392 5.08 -0.55 8.64
N PHE A 393 5.28 -0.73 9.94
CA PHE A 393 5.92 0.26 10.80
C PHE A 393 7.46 0.21 10.79
N GLY A 394 8.06 -0.74 10.07
CA GLY A 394 9.51 -0.84 9.87
C GLY A 394 10.31 -1.39 11.05
N ASP A 395 9.63 -1.82 12.13
CA ASP A 395 10.23 -2.41 13.34
C ASP A 395 10.08 -3.96 13.38
N GLY A 396 9.51 -4.55 12.33
CA GLY A 396 9.26 -5.99 12.24
C GLY A 396 7.99 -6.48 12.93
N SER A 397 7.17 -5.56 13.48
CA SER A 397 5.82 -5.88 13.96
C SER A 397 4.89 -6.33 12.83
N ALA A 398 3.76 -6.94 13.20
CA ALA A 398 2.77 -7.37 12.22
C ALA A 398 2.09 -6.14 11.56
N PRO A 399 1.82 -6.16 10.24
CA PRO A 399 1.15 -5.04 9.60
C PRO A 399 -0.24 -4.74 10.18
N GLU A 400 -0.57 -3.47 10.30
CA GLU A 400 -1.88 -3.00 10.76
C GLU A 400 -2.75 -2.49 9.61
N THR A 401 -4.06 -2.39 9.83
CA THR A 401 -5.02 -1.96 8.80
C THR A 401 -5.88 -0.79 9.26
N GLY A 402 -6.36 -0.01 8.29
CA GLY A 402 -7.20 1.15 8.51
C GLY A 402 -6.51 2.48 8.23
N PRO A 403 -7.29 3.57 8.07
CA PRO A 403 -6.77 4.86 7.64
C PRO A 403 -5.97 5.58 8.74
N THR A 404 -6.25 5.30 10.02
CA THR A 404 -5.61 5.99 11.16
C THR A 404 -5.19 5.01 12.27
N PRO A 405 -4.21 4.13 12.02
CA PRO A 405 -3.74 3.17 13.02
C PRO A 405 -2.94 3.86 14.14
N SER A 406 -2.82 3.18 15.28
CA SER A 406 -2.01 3.61 16.41
C SER A 406 -0.98 2.53 16.71
N HIS A 407 0.29 2.91 16.82
CA HIS A 407 1.41 1.97 17.02
C HIS A 407 2.26 2.37 18.22
N THR A 408 2.92 1.39 18.86
CA THR A 408 3.86 1.63 19.97
C THR A 408 5.18 0.94 19.67
N TYR A 409 6.26 1.70 19.60
CA TYR A 409 7.60 1.18 19.36
C TYR A 409 8.23 0.74 20.69
N VAL A 410 8.78 -0.47 20.71
CA VAL A 410 9.37 -1.11 21.90
C VAL A 410 10.86 -0.80 22.11
N ASP A 411 11.46 -0.09 21.16
CA ASP A 411 12.88 0.28 21.14
C ASP A 411 13.02 1.65 20.47
N ASN A 412 14.12 2.34 20.74
CA ASN A 412 14.47 3.61 20.12
C ASN A 412 14.93 3.41 18.67
N GLY A 413 14.84 4.46 17.84
CA GLY A 413 15.32 4.39 16.46
C GLY A 413 14.64 5.33 15.48
N ASN A 414 15.07 5.25 14.23
CA ASN A 414 14.39 5.92 13.12
C ASN A 414 13.82 4.87 12.18
N TYR A 415 12.50 4.72 12.21
CA TYR A 415 11.78 3.71 11.45
C TYR A 415 11.17 4.32 10.18
N THR A 416 11.34 3.62 9.07
CA THR A 416 10.63 3.94 7.83
C THR A 416 9.29 3.23 7.85
N VAL A 417 8.21 4.00 7.91
CA VAL A 417 6.84 3.51 7.93
C VAL A 417 6.29 3.52 6.52
N THR A 418 5.73 2.40 6.05
CA THR A 418 5.18 2.24 4.70
C THR A 418 3.67 2.03 4.77
N LEU A 419 2.92 2.95 4.17
CA LEU A 419 1.50 2.78 3.88
C LEU A 419 1.34 2.19 2.48
N THR A 420 0.59 1.10 2.36
CA THR A 420 0.09 0.56 1.09
C THR A 420 -1.41 0.76 1.01
N VAL A 421 -1.88 1.38 -0.08
CA VAL A 421 -3.30 1.62 -0.37
C VAL A 421 -3.72 0.79 -1.55
N SER A 422 -4.90 0.18 -1.47
CA SER A 422 -5.49 -0.67 -2.52
C SER A 422 -6.94 -0.28 -2.79
N ASP A 423 -7.31 -0.19 -4.06
CA ASP A 423 -8.68 0.01 -4.55
C ASP A 423 -9.44 -1.32 -4.77
N GLY A 424 -8.79 -2.46 -4.50
CA GLY A 424 -9.31 -3.81 -4.77
C GLY A 424 -8.81 -4.45 -6.07
N SER A 425 -8.16 -3.67 -6.94
CA SER A 425 -7.58 -4.09 -8.22
C SER A 425 -6.09 -3.73 -8.34
N LEU A 426 -5.72 -2.47 -8.08
CA LEU A 426 -4.37 -1.93 -8.11
C LEU A 426 -3.97 -1.39 -6.73
N THR A 427 -2.66 -1.25 -6.54
CA THR A 427 -2.10 -0.74 -5.29
C THR A 427 -1.03 0.32 -5.54
N ASN A 428 -0.82 1.16 -4.53
CA ASN A 428 0.28 2.12 -4.48
C ASN A 428 0.77 2.26 -3.04
N ALA A 429 2.00 2.73 -2.85
CA ALA A 429 2.61 2.88 -1.54
C ALA A 429 3.24 4.25 -1.34
N ALA A 430 3.22 4.73 -0.10
CA ALA A 430 3.90 5.94 0.34
C ALA A 430 4.60 5.68 1.67
N THR A 431 5.68 6.42 1.94
CA THR A 431 6.45 6.27 3.17
C THR A 431 6.43 7.55 4.02
N THR A 432 6.56 7.37 5.33
CA THR A 432 6.79 8.41 6.33
C THR A 432 7.80 7.90 7.36
N THR A 433 8.15 8.70 8.36
CA THR A 433 9.17 8.35 9.38
C THR A 433 8.60 8.40 10.79
N ALA A 434 9.06 7.47 11.63
CA ALA A 434 8.89 7.55 13.08
C ALA A 434 10.26 7.70 13.74
N VAL A 435 10.48 8.82 14.42
CA VAL A 435 11.72 9.08 15.17
C VAL A 435 11.42 8.84 16.65
N ILE A 436 11.91 7.71 17.16
CA ILE A 436 11.69 7.25 18.52
C ILE A 436 12.95 7.51 19.34
N THR A 437 12.81 8.31 20.39
CA THR A 437 13.92 8.70 21.25
C THR A 437 14.03 7.77 22.45
N ASN A 438 15.27 7.46 22.81
CA ASN A 438 15.60 6.73 24.05
C ASN A 438 15.04 7.43 25.29
N LEU A 439 14.53 6.65 26.24
CA LEU A 439 14.22 7.13 27.59
C LEU A 439 15.28 6.62 28.57
N LEU A 440 15.43 7.33 29.69
CA LEU A 440 16.37 6.97 30.73
C LEU A 440 15.71 5.93 31.67
N PRO A 441 16.46 4.98 32.24
CA PRO A 441 15.92 4.04 33.22
C PRO A 441 15.56 4.76 34.52
N ALA A 442 14.43 4.37 35.11
CA ALA A 442 14.00 4.85 36.41
C ALA A 442 14.47 3.90 37.52
N VAL A 443 15.42 4.34 38.35
CA VAL A 443 15.96 3.56 39.47
C VAL A 443 15.15 3.84 40.73
N GLY A 444 14.63 2.78 41.35
CA GLY A 444 13.90 2.83 42.61
C GLY A 444 14.80 3.10 43.83
N PRO A 445 14.21 3.22 45.03
CA PRO A 445 14.99 3.43 46.25
C PRO A 445 15.93 2.26 46.51
N ILE A 446 17.14 2.58 46.96
CA ILE A 446 18.13 1.58 47.36
C ILE A 446 17.73 0.99 48.72
N SER A 447 17.76 -0.34 48.80
CA SER A 447 17.74 -1.12 50.03
C SER A 447 19.17 -1.43 50.46
N ALA A 448 19.55 -0.94 51.62
CA ALA A 448 20.84 -1.19 52.27
C ALA A 448 20.64 -1.20 53.80
N PRO A 449 21.60 -1.72 54.59
CA PRO A 449 21.52 -1.72 56.04
C PRO A 449 21.34 -0.31 56.61
N VAL A 450 20.29 -0.13 57.42
CA VAL A 450 20.03 1.09 58.20
C VAL A 450 20.72 1.05 59.57
N ASP A 451 20.98 -0.17 60.06
CA ASP A 451 21.72 -0.39 61.30
C ASP A 451 23.23 -0.33 61.03
N PRO A 452 24.03 0.11 62.02
CA PRO A 452 25.48 0.13 61.92
C PRO A 452 26.06 -1.26 61.66
N VAL A 453 27.03 -1.32 60.76
CA VAL A 453 27.73 -2.55 60.36
C VAL A 453 29.20 -2.46 60.79
N GLU A 454 29.74 -3.54 61.36
CA GLU A 454 31.14 -3.55 61.77
C GLU A 454 32.08 -3.60 60.55
N VAL A 455 33.21 -2.90 60.62
CA VAL A 455 34.25 -2.88 59.57
C VAL A 455 34.60 -4.30 59.10
N GLY A 456 34.77 -4.48 57.79
CA GLY A 456 35.02 -5.80 57.18
C GLY A 456 33.80 -6.69 57.00
N THR A 457 32.63 -6.35 57.57
CA THR A 457 31.38 -7.09 57.30
C THR A 457 30.82 -6.67 55.93
N PRO A 458 30.48 -7.62 55.04
CA PRO A 458 29.88 -7.28 53.75
C PRO A 458 28.51 -6.60 53.89
N VAL A 459 28.36 -5.46 53.22
CA VAL A 459 27.13 -4.69 53.07
C VAL A 459 26.54 -4.97 51.70
N THR A 460 25.28 -5.38 51.64
CA THR A 460 24.54 -5.52 50.38
C THR A 460 23.71 -4.28 50.08
N ALA A 461 23.76 -3.81 48.84
CA ALA A 461 22.89 -2.75 48.33
C ALA A 461 22.12 -3.29 47.12
N SER A 462 20.82 -3.01 47.05
CA SER A 462 19.99 -3.39 45.91
C SER A 462 18.91 -2.36 45.60
N ALA A 463 18.48 -2.28 44.34
CA ALA A 463 17.34 -1.47 43.91
C ALA A 463 16.61 -2.16 42.75
N SER A 464 15.31 -1.93 42.64
CA SER A 464 14.57 -2.22 41.40
C SER A 464 14.74 -1.07 40.41
N PHE A 465 14.65 -1.34 39.11
CA PHE A 465 14.55 -0.30 38.08
C PHE A 465 13.53 -0.69 37.01
N THR A 466 13.07 0.30 36.26
CA THR A 466 12.16 0.14 35.12
C THR A 466 12.64 0.98 33.95
N ASP A 467 12.58 0.43 32.74
CA ASP A 467 12.78 1.15 31.50
C ASP A 467 11.63 0.85 30.52
N PRO A 468 11.05 1.85 29.83
CA PRO A 468 10.07 1.63 28.77
C PRO A 468 10.59 0.92 27.51
N GLY A 469 11.90 0.96 27.23
CA GLY A 469 12.55 0.20 26.17
C GLY A 469 12.56 -1.29 26.48
N LEU A 470 11.55 -2.04 26.02
CA LEU A 470 11.42 -3.47 26.35
C LEU A 470 12.55 -4.32 25.74
N LEU A 471 13.23 -3.81 24.72
CA LEU A 471 14.40 -4.46 24.11
C LEU A 471 15.75 -3.96 24.68
N ASP A 472 15.72 -3.08 25.68
CA ASP A 472 16.92 -2.61 26.34
C ASP A 472 17.55 -3.66 27.25
N THR A 473 18.87 -3.62 27.24
CA THR A 473 19.72 -4.34 28.20
C THR A 473 20.45 -3.34 29.04
N HIS A 474 20.54 -3.60 30.34
CA HIS A 474 21.10 -2.63 31.28
C HIS A 474 22.43 -3.08 31.88
N THR A 475 23.28 -2.09 32.12
CA THR A 475 24.48 -2.24 32.95
C THR A 475 24.32 -1.41 34.21
N ALA A 476 25.03 -1.79 35.27
CA ALA A 476 24.96 -1.04 36.52
C ALA A 476 26.31 -0.92 37.23
N SER A 477 26.46 0.17 37.97
CA SER A 477 27.60 0.42 38.87
C SER A 477 27.11 0.93 40.22
N ILE A 478 27.80 0.51 41.27
CA ILE A 478 27.56 0.95 42.65
C ILE A 478 28.82 1.66 43.12
N ASP A 479 28.72 2.96 43.40
CA ASP A 479 29.71 3.73 44.13
C ASP A 479 29.41 3.59 45.63
N TRP A 480 30.37 3.03 46.37
CA TRP A 480 30.23 2.77 47.79
C TRP A 480 30.58 4.00 48.66
N GLY A 481 31.01 5.10 48.05
CA GLY A 481 31.24 6.37 48.74
C GLY A 481 32.51 6.40 49.60
N ASP A 482 33.34 5.35 49.55
CA ASP A 482 34.68 5.25 50.13
C ASP A 482 35.80 5.46 49.10
N GLY A 483 35.43 5.89 47.88
CA GLY A 483 36.33 6.04 46.73
C GLY A 483 36.46 4.77 45.88
N THR A 484 35.73 3.70 46.22
CA THR A 484 35.67 2.47 45.43
C THR A 484 34.29 2.27 44.82
N SER A 485 34.26 1.58 43.67
CA SER A 485 33.04 1.22 42.96
C SER A 485 33.07 -0.23 42.51
N SER A 486 31.91 -0.88 42.44
CA SER A 486 31.77 -2.22 41.86
C SER A 486 30.76 -2.24 40.71
N THR A 487 30.87 -3.23 39.83
CA THR A 487 29.80 -3.57 38.89
C THR A 487 28.61 -4.12 39.66
N GLY A 488 27.41 -3.62 39.38
CA GLY A 488 26.16 -4.16 39.91
C GLY A 488 25.72 -5.39 39.12
N LEU A 489 25.25 -6.42 39.81
CA LEU A 489 24.62 -7.58 39.18
C LEU A 489 23.20 -7.21 38.77
N VAL A 490 22.95 -7.14 37.47
CA VAL A 490 21.63 -6.88 36.87
C VAL A 490 20.89 -8.19 36.64
N SER A 491 19.62 -8.22 37.02
CA SER A 491 18.66 -9.27 36.69
C SER A 491 17.41 -8.61 36.13
N GLU A 492 17.15 -8.80 34.84
CA GLU A 492 16.10 -8.08 34.09
C GLU A 492 15.31 -8.98 33.15
N VAL A 493 14.09 -8.54 32.83
CA VAL A 493 13.20 -9.08 31.79
C VAL A 493 12.44 -7.89 31.20
N ASP A 494 12.38 -7.81 29.87
CA ASP A 494 11.64 -6.78 29.13
C ASP A 494 11.93 -5.34 29.62
N GLY A 495 13.20 -4.95 29.66
CA GLY A 495 13.64 -3.59 30.05
C GLY A 495 13.51 -3.25 31.55
N SER A 496 13.02 -4.17 32.39
CA SER A 496 12.80 -3.92 33.82
C SER A 496 13.43 -4.99 34.69
N GLY A 497 13.91 -4.61 35.88
CA GLY A 497 14.66 -5.55 36.68
C GLY A 497 15.11 -5.06 38.05
N SER A 498 16.16 -5.69 38.54
CA SER A 498 16.83 -5.31 39.77
C SER A 498 18.33 -5.35 39.62
N VAL A 499 18.98 -4.56 40.44
CA VAL A 499 20.43 -4.45 40.53
C VAL A 499 20.83 -4.71 41.98
N SER A 500 21.90 -5.46 42.18
CA SER A 500 22.45 -5.74 43.50
C SER A 500 23.98 -5.79 43.51
N GLY A 501 24.58 -5.55 44.66
CA GLY A 501 26.01 -5.74 44.88
C GLY A 501 26.35 -5.86 46.35
N SER A 502 27.60 -6.20 46.63
CA SER A 502 28.11 -6.38 47.99
C SER A 502 29.50 -5.77 48.12
N HIS A 503 29.77 -5.11 49.25
CA HIS A 503 31.05 -4.47 49.56
C HIS A 503 31.39 -4.52 51.03
N ALA A 504 32.67 -4.74 51.34
CA ALA A 504 33.16 -4.72 52.71
C ALA A 504 34.08 -3.51 52.90
N TYR A 505 33.63 -2.55 53.69
CA TYR A 505 34.40 -1.36 54.00
C TYR A 505 35.60 -1.70 54.89
N THR A 506 36.77 -1.16 54.54
CA THR A 506 38.03 -1.40 55.28
C THR A 506 38.32 -0.33 56.33
N VAL A 507 37.55 0.74 56.34
CA VAL A 507 37.71 1.89 57.24
C VAL A 507 36.35 2.26 57.83
N ALA A 508 36.30 2.55 59.14
CA ALA A 508 35.10 3.08 59.77
C ALA A 508 34.74 4.46 59.21
N GLY A 509 33.45 4.66 58.93
CA GLY A 509 32.96 5.82 58.21
C GLY A 509 31.44 5.85 58.08
N VAL A 510 30.93 7.01 57.66
CA VAL A 510 29.55 7.20 57.22
C VAL A 510 29.61 7.35 55.69
N TYR A 511 28.95 6.46 54.96
CA TYR A 511 29.06 6.35 53.50
C TYR A 511 27.73 6.61 52.79
N LEU A 512 27.81 7.31 51.65
CA LEU A 512 26.71 7.52 50.71
C LEU A 512 26.87 6.47 49.61
N VAL A 513 25.87 5.59 49.45
CA VAL A 513 25.89 4.62 48.36
C VAL A 513 25.11 5.20 47.18
N THR A 514 25.74 5.26 46.02
CA THR A 514 25.09 5.71 44.77
C THR A 514 25.02 4.53 43.81
N LEU A 515 23.80 4.21 43.37
CA LEU A 515 23.58 3.19 42.37
C LEU A 515 23.23 3.86 41.04
N THR A 516 23.93 3.45 39.99
CA THR A 516 23.73 3.92 38.62
C THR A 516 23.33 2.76 37.73
N VAL A 517 22.25 2.92 36.96
CA VAL A 517 21.81 2.01 35.90
C VAL A 517 21.91 2.74 34.57
N THR A 518 22.47 2.08 33.56
CA THR A 518 22.65 2.63 32.21
C THR A 518 22.08 1.64 31.20
N ASP A 519 21.16 2.11 30.36
CA ASP A 519 20.61 1.32 29.24
C ASP A 519 21.66 1.14 28.11
N LYS A 520 21.34 0.37 27.08
CA LYS A 520 22.27 0.07 25.97
C LYS A 520 22.52 1.30 25.06
N ASP A 521 21.65 2.29 25.12
CA ASP A 521 21.61 3.50 24.30
C ASP A 521 22.21 4.73 25.00
N GLY A 522 22.65 4.56 26.25
CA GLY A 522 23.38 5.54 27.04
C GLY A 522 22.52 6.41 27.96
N GLY A 523 21.23 6.13 28.11
CA GLY A 523 20.42 6.76 29.15
C GLY A 523 20.83 6.27 30.54
N ILE A 524 20.79 7.18 31.52
CA ILE A 524 21.35 6.95 32.86
C ILE A 524 20.31 7.30 33.92
N GLY A 525 19.99 6.30 34.75
CA GLY A 525 19.20 6.43 35.96
C GLY A 525 20.07 6.28 37.21
N GLN A 526 19.77 7.05 38.26
CA GLN A 526 20.52 6.99 39.51
C GLN A 526 19.63 7.05 40.74
N ALA A 527 20.05 6.37 41.79
CA ALA A 527 19.49 6.48 43.14
C ALA A 527 20.62 6.57 44.17
N THR A 528 20.31 7.17 45.32
CA THR A 528 21.26 7.34 46.43
C THR A 528 20.68 6.87 47.75
N PHE A 529 21.51 6.28 48.62
CA PHE A 529 21.15 5.86 49.97
C PHE A 529 22.00 6.61 51.02
N GLU A 530 21.34 7.39 51.87
CA GLU A 530 21.94 8.10 53.00
C GLU A 530 21.44 7.49 54.32
N PHE A 531 22.25 6.82 55.15
CA PHE A 531 23.67 6.46 55.00
C PHE A 531 23.92 5.01 55.43
N VAL A 532 25.00 4.41 54.90
CA VAL A 532 25.57 3.19 55.47
C VAL A 532 26.56 3.58 56.56
N ILE A 533 26.30 3.15 57.79
CA ILE A 533 27.15 3.42 58.96
C ILE A 533 28.09 2.24 59.18
N VAL A 534 29.40 2.49 59.10
CA VAL A 534 30.44 1.50 59.37
C VAL A 534 31.21 1.89 60.60
N PHE A 535 31.14 1.05 61.64
CA PHE A 535 31.84 1.30 62.90
C PHE A 535 32.95 0.27 63.13
N GLU A 536 33.91 0.65 63.97
CA GLU A 536 34.94 -0.25 64.48
C GLU A 536 35.01 -0.02 66.00
N PRO A 537 34.62 -0.99 66.84
CA PRO A 537 34.57 -0.83 68.31
C PRO A 537 35.92 -0.47 68.93
N THR A 538 37.01 -0.83 68.26
CA THR A 538 38.39 -0.60 68.69
C THR A 538 38.98 0.72 68.20
N SER A 539 38.27 1.52 67.39
CA SER A 539 38.77 2.84 66.93
C SER A 539 38.85 3.90 68.04
N GLY A 540 38.39 3.55 69.24
CA GLY A 540 38.48 4.37 70.42
C GLY A 540 37.18 5.12 70.76
N PHE A 541 37.30 6.25 71.44
CA PHE A 541 36.18 7.04 71.93
C PHE A 541 36.44 8.54 71.86
N VAL A 542 35.39 9.35 71.95
CA VAL A 542 35.51 10.81 71.91
C VAL A 542 34.98 11.44 73.19
N THR A 543 35.70 12.44 73.68
CA THR A 543 35.25 13.34 74.74
C THR A 543 35.34 14.77 74.24
N GLY A 544 34.38 15.61 74.61
CA GLY A 544 34.45 17.02 74.29
C GLY A 544 33.67 17.87 75.27
N GLY A 545 34.12 19.09 75.50
CA GLY A 545 33.42 20.04 76.34
C GLY A 545 33.87 21.45 76.07
N GLY A 546 32.92 22.37 76.01
CA GLY A 546 33.23 23.74 75.62
C GLY A 546 32.01 24.53 75.17
N TRP A 547 32.26 25.49 74.29
CA TRP A 547 31.22 26.31 73.70
C TRP A 547 31.57 26.73 72.28
N ILE A 548 30.52 26.96 71.49
CA ILE A 548 30.57 27.57 70.15
C ILE A 548 29.81 28.90 70.17
N ASP A 549 30.14 29.79 69.23
CA ASP A 549 29.23 30.87 68.85
C ASP A 549 28.21 30.32 67.85
N SER A 550 26.96 30.16 68.30
CA SER A 550 25.85 29.72 67.47
C SER A 550 25.63 30.71 66.32
N PRO A 551 25.72 30.28 65.05
CA PRO A 551 25.60 31.17 63.91
C PRO A 551 24.13 31.52 63.60
N PRO A 552 23.88 32.60 62.83
CA PRO A 552 22.56 32.87 62.29
C PRO A 552 22.03 31.68 61.49
N GLY A 553 20.73 31.42 61.58
CA GLY A 553 20.07 30.28 60.90
C GLY A 553 20.17 28.95 61.66
N ALA A 554 20.96 28.88 62.73
CA ALA A 554 21.13 27.62 63.45
C ALA A 554 19.89 27.15 64.20
N TYR A 555 19.07 28.09 64.71
CA TYR A 555 17.81 27.76 65.39
C TYR A 555 16.63 27.97 64.44
N ALA A 556 15.89 26.90 64.15
CA ALA A 556 14.88 26.92 63.11
C ALA A 556 13.69 27.85 63.43
N ALA A 557 13.30 27.96 64.70
CA ALA A 557 12.13 28.76 65.09
C ALA A 557 12.42 30.27 65.12
N ASP A 558 13.68 30.67 65.31
CA ASP A 558 14.14 32.06 65.16
C ASP A 558 15.56 32.09 64.58
N PRO A 559 15.68 32.14 63.24
CA PRO A 559 16.96 32.16 62.53
C PRO A 559 17.84 33.38 62.87
N THR A 560 17.30 34.41 63.52
CA THR A 560 18.07 35.63 63.83
C THR A 560 18.90 35.50 65.10
N LEU A 561 18.59 34.53 65.96
CA LEU A 561 19.29 34.33 67.22
C LEU A 561 20.70 33.80 67.00
N THR A 562 21.67 34.50 67.59
CA THR A 562 23.08 34.09 67.63
C THR A 562 23.59 34.18 69.05
N GLY A 563 24.69 33.49 69.34
CA GLY A 563 25.44 33.67 70.59
C GLY A 563 25.94 32.38 71.19
N LYS A 564 26.50 32.48 72.39
CA LYS A 564 27.19 31.37 73.04
C LYS A 564 26.27 30.16 73.30
N ALA A 565 26.64 29.01 72.76
CA ALA A 565 26.04 27.72 73.05
C ALA A 565 27.08 26.77 73.67
N ASN A 566 26.78 26.22 74.84
CA ASN A 566 27.69 25.32 75.56
C ASN A 566 27.36 23.88 75.23
N PHE A 567 28.36 23.00 75.22
CA PHE A 567 28.17 21.58 75.02
C PHE A 567 29.13 20.77 75.88
N GLY A 568 28.76 19.52 76.14
CA GLY A 568 29.61 18.51 76.72
C GLY A 568 29.20 17.14 76.22
N PHE A 569 30.16 16.28 75.89
CA PHE A 569 29.86 14.92 75.50
C PHE A 569 30.98 13.93 75.82
N VAL A 570 30.58 12.68 76.03
CA VAL A 570 31.41 11.49 75.93
C VAL A 570 30.64 10.45 75.14
N ALA A 571 31.30 9.77 74.20
CA ALA A 571 30.71 8.67 73.43
C ALA A 571 31.74 7.57 73.24
N ARG A 572 31.45 6.34 73.69
CA ARG A 572 32.36 5.19 73.63
C ARG A 572 31.63 3.86 73.43
N TYR A 573 32.24 2.93 72.69
CA TYR A 573 31.86 1.53 72.77
C TYR A 573 32.43 0.91 74.04
N GLN A 574 31.62 0.11 74.75
CA GLN A 574 32.14 -0.77 75.80
C GLN A 574 32.74 -2.02 75.14
N PRO A 575 33.72 -2.68 75.78
CA PRO A 575 34.26 -3.94 75.26
C PRO A 575 33.14 -4.96 74.98
N GLY A 576 33.05 -5.45 73.74
CA GLY A 576 32.03 -6.41 73.29
C GLY A 576 30.64 -5.83 73.02
N ALA A 577 30.45 -4.50 73.10
CA ALA A 577 29.19 -3.85 72.77
C ALA A 577 29.14 -3.41 71.31
N THR A 578 27.98 -3.57 70.68
CA THR A 578 27.69 -3.10 69.31
C THR A 578 26.94 -1.75 69.28
N VAL A 579 26.55 -1.25 70.45
CA VAL A 579 25.89 0.05 70.64
C VAL A 579 26.76 0.89 71.58
N PRO A 580 27.06 2.16 71.26
CA PRO A 580 27.88 2.99 72.14
C PRO A 580 27.11 3.46 73.37
N SER A 581 27.84 3.95 74.35
CA SER A 581 27.32 4.53 75.58
C SER A 581 27.96 5.90 75.79
N GLY A 582 27.23 6.82 76.42
CA GLY A 582 27.70 8.18 76.56
C GLY A 582 26.76 9.09 77.31
N GLN A 583 27.15 10.35 77.38
CA GLN A 583 26.31 11.47 77.80
C GLN A 583 26.60 12.64 76.87
N THR A 584 25.57 13.30 76.36
CA THR A 584 25.64 14.52 75.56
C THR A 584 24.70 15.55 76.15
N GLU A 585 25.24 16.74 76.38
CA GLU A 585 24.50 17.93 76.78
C GLU A 585 24.77 19.06 75.80
N PHE A 586 23.72 19.78 75.41
CA PHE A 586 23.83 20.98 74.59
C PHE A 586 22.89 22.07 75.10
N ARG A 587 23.41 23.28 75.29
CA ARG A 587 22.65 24.41 75.83
C ARG A 587 22.88 25.68 75.03
N PHE A 588 21.85 26.09 74.28
CA PHE A 588 21.80 27.39 73.63
C PHE A 588 20.92 28.35 74.44
N GLN A 589 21.57 29.13 75.31
CA GLN A 589 20.90 29.91 76.35
C GLN A 589 19.97 30.99 75.79
N VAL A 590 20.36 31.62 74.67
CA VAL A 590 19.61 32.73 74.05
C VAL A 590 18.23 32.27 73.57
N ALA A 591 18.11 31.01 73.09
CA ALA A 591 16.85 30.40 72.68
C ALA A 591 16.21 29.52 73.77
N GLY A 592 16.80 29.44 74.97
CA GLY A 592 16.31 28.58 76.05
C GLY A 592 16.33 27.09 75.72
N LEU A 593 17.19 26.63 74.83
CA LEU A 593 17.30 25.21 74.46
C LEU A 593 18.27 24.48 75.40
N ASN A 594 17.81 23.39 76.00
CA ASN A 594 18.61 22.49 76.82
C ASN A 594 18.37 21.04 76.38
N PHE A 595 19.30 20.46 75.66
CA PHE A 595 19.26 19.08 75.18
C PHE A 595 20.07 18.15 76.07
N HIS A 596 19.53 16.96 76.37
CA HIS A 596 20.24 15.88 77.06
C HIS A 596 20.00 14.56 76.33
N SER A 597 21.07 13.83 75.97
CA SER A 597 20.94 12.49 75.39
C SER A 597 20.37 11.49 76.38
N THR A 598 19.54 10.57 75.89
CA THR A 598 19.03 9.41 76.64
C THR A 598 19.62 8.11 76.09
N GLU A 599 19.80 8.01 74.78
CA GLU A 599 20.32 6.81 74.12
C GLU A 599 21.30 7.19 73.02
N TYR A 600 22.13 6.21 72.63
CA TYR A 600 23.07 6.30 71.53
C TYR A 600 22.77 5.17 70.56
N GLU A 601 22.77 5.48 69.27
CA GLU A 601 22.52 4.53 68.20
C GLU A 601 23.86 4.02 67.64
N TRP A 602 24.80 4.93 67.36
CA TRP A 602 26.11 4.60 66.81
C TRP A 602 27.15 5.67 67.04
N LEU A 603 28.41 5.27 66.91
CA LEU A 603 29.60 6.10 66.97
C LEU A 603 30.56 5.63 65.88
N VAL A 604 31.08 6.57 65.13
CA VAL A 604 32.13 6.34 64.13
C VAL A 604 33.29 7.26 64.49
N VAL A 605 34.44 6.68 64.81
CA VAL A 605 35.70 7.42 64.99
C VAL A 605 36.57 7.14 63.79
N SER A 606 36.88 8.17 63.00
CA SER A 606 37.65 8.06 61.76
C SER A 606 38.71 9.17 61.70
N GLY A 607 39.96 8.79 61.90
CA GLY A 607 41.09 9.72 61.86
C GLY A 607 40.98 10.82 62.93
N THR A 608 40.72 12.05 62.49
CA THR A 608 40.61 13.26 63.34
C THR A 608 39.16 13.60 63.69
N ARG A 609 38.20 12.75 63.29
CA ARG A 609 36.77 13.05 63.39
C ARG A 609 36.03 11.93 64.10
N ALA A 610 35.09 12.31 64.95
CA ALA A 610 34.10 11.41 65.52
C ALA A 610 32.70 11.89 65.13
N GLN A 611 31.85 10.98 64.67
CA GLN A 611 30.43 11.22 64.44
C GLN A 611 29.61 10.26 65.29
N PHE A 612 28.54 10.72 65.89
CA PHE A 612 27.64 9.86 66.64
C PHE A 612 26.23 10.42 66.66
N LYS A 613 25.28 9.52 66.83
CA LYS A 613 23.84 9.82 66.81
C LYS A 613 23.14 9.12 67.95
N GLY A 614 22.03 9.69 68.39
CA GLY A 614 21.16 9.07 69.38
C GLY A 614 19.85 9.82 69.55
N SER A 615 19.16 9.48 70.64
CA SER A 615 17.92 10.13 71.07
C SER A 615 18.15 10.90 72.37
N GLY A 616 17.24 11.81 72.69
CA GLY A 616 17.32 12.61 73.90
C GLY A 616 16.07 13.41 74.20
N THR A 617 16.21 14.25 75.21
CA THR A 617 15.18 15.20 75.64
C THR A 617 15.58 16.63 75.30
N LEU A 618 14.61 17.45 74.93
CA LEU A 618 14.76 18.89 74.76
C LEU A 618 13.89 19.59 75.81
N ASN A 619 14.52 20.36 76.71
CA ASN A 619 13.87 21.02 77.84
C ASN A 619 13.05 20.05 78.73
N GLY A 620 13.48 18.79 78.80
CA GLY A 620 12.82 17.73 79.59
C GLY A 620 11.73 16.95 78.86
N SER A 621 11.40 17.31 77.61
CA SER A 621 10.47 16.54 76.77
C SER A 621 11.23 15.53 75.91
N GLU A 622 10.77 14.27 75.86
CA GLU A 622 11.27 13.21 74.99
C GLU A 622 10.86 13.42 73.51
N GLY A 623 11.33 12.56 72.61
CA GLY A 623 10.95 12.57 71.19
C GLY A 623 11.90 13.37 70.29
N PHE A 624 13.13 13.61 70.73
CA PHE A 624 14.14 14.32 69.95
C PHE A 624 15.32 13.41 69.62
N ARG A 625 15.88 13.61 68.44
CA ARG A 625 17.12 12.98 68.00
C ARG A 625 18.22 14.00 67.87
N PHE A 626 19.46 13.53 67.98
CA PHE A 626 20.64 14.35 67.77
C PHE A 626 21.69 13.62 66.96
N MET A 627 22.49 14.39 66.24
CA MET A 627 23.73 13.95 65.61
C MET A 627 24.82 14.95 65.95
N ILE A 628 25.99 14.45 66.32
CA ILE A 628 27.20 15.26 66.50
C ILE A 628 28.25 14.85 65.48
N SER A 629 28.96 15.85 64.96
CA SER A 629 30.23 15.69 64.25
C SER A 629 31.29 16.51 64.96
N ALA A 630 32.20 15.84 65.63
CA ALA A 630 33.30 16.39 66.40
C ALA A 630 34.63 16.21 65.65
N VAL A 631 35.47 17.24 65.62
CA VAL A 631 36.80 17.21 65.00
C VAL A 631 37.83 17.59 66.04
N ASP A 632 38.80 16.71 66.27
CA ASP A 632 39.99 16.95 67.07
C ASP A 632 41.02 17.71 66.21
N GLY A 633 41.20 18.99 66.54
CA GLY A 633 42.08 19.92 65.84
C GLY A 633 43.55 19.57 66.03
N ASP A 634 43.93 19.04 67.19
CA ASP A 634 45.31 18.64 67.52
C ASP A 634 45.78 17.46 66.65
N LEU A 635 44.86 16.59 66.24
CA LEU A 635 45.13 15.51 65.28
C LEU A 635 45.07 15.99 63.82
N SER A 636 44.56 17.18 63.55
CA SER A 636 44.36 17.69 62.18
C SER A 636 45.54 18.55 61.71
N GLN A 637 46.21 18.14 60.63
CA GLN A 637 47.38 18.83 60.05
C GLN A 637 47.06 20.21 59.43
N GLY A 638 45.83 20.71 59.54
CA GLY A 638 45.36 21.92 58.85
C GLY A 638 44.27 22.75 59.54
N ARG A 639 43.81 22.36 60.75
CA ARG A 639 42.85 23.16 61.52
C ARG A 639 43.33 23.28 62.98
N PRO A 640 43.87 24.43 63.39
CA PRO A 640 44.50 24.59 64.72
C PRO A 640 43.50 24.64 65.89
N THR A 641 42.21 24.48 65.62
CA THR A 641 41.14 24.53 66.62
C THR A 641 40.13 23.43 66.35
N ASP A 642 39.65 22.81 67.42
CA ASP A 642 38.61 21.78 67.37
C ASP A 642 37.33 22.28 66.68
N GLY A 643 36.62 21.35 66.05
CA GLY A 643 35.35 21.60 65.37
C GLY A 643 34.19 20.87 66.03
N PHE A 644 33.06 21.54 66.19
CA PHE A 644 31.84 20.95 66.74
C PHE A 644 30.61 21.28 65.89
N ARG A 645 29.92 20.24 65.41
CA ARG A 645 28.58 20.34 64.85
C ARG A 645 27.61 19.54 65.69
N ILE A 646 26.44 20.09 65.96
CA ILE A 646 25.28 19.37 66.49
C ILE A 646 24.04 19.73 65.67
N LYS A 647 23.31 18.69 65.29
CA LYS A 647 21.97 18.77 64.69
C LYS A 647 20.99 18.08 65.64
N ILE A 648 19.88 18.73 65.96
CA ILE A 648 18.78 18.23 66.80
C ILE A 648 17.49 18.36 66.00
N TRP A 649 16.67 17.31 65.97
CA TRP A 649 15.39 17.29 65.27
C TRP A 649 14.34 16.51 66.05
N ASP A 650 13.08 16.78 65.72
CA ASP A 650 11.92 16.05 66.25
C ASP A 650 11.82 14.67 65.57
N ASP A 651 11.73 13.60 66.37
CA ASP A 651 11.79 12.22 65.87
C ASP A 651 10.54 11.82 65.08
N THR A 652 9.40 12.45 65.35
CA THR A 652 8.12 12.12 64.69
C THR A 652 7.94 12.87 63.37
N SER A 653 8.21 14.18 63.37
CA SER A 653 8.02 15.06 62.22
C SER A 653 9.25 15.18 61.33
N GLY A 654 10.43 14.82 61.81
CA GLY A 654 11.70 15.04 61.13
C GLY A 654 12.14 16.52 61.09
N GLY A 655 11.37 17.43 61.70
CA GLY A 655 11.65 18.86 61.70
C GLY A 655 12.92 19.19 62.46
N VAL A 656 13.89 19.82 61.79
CA VAL A 656 15.13 20.29 62.43
C VAL A 656 14.80 21.41 63.43
N ILE A 657 15.24 21.24 64.66
CA ILE A 657 15.07 22.23 65.74
C ILE A 657 16.29 23.14 65.80
N TYR A 658 17.49 22.54 65.79
CA TYR A 658 18.75 23.26 65.85
C TYR A 658 19.81 22.55 65.00
N ASP A 659 20.53 23.27 64.15
CA ASP A 659 21.71 22.78 63.45
C ASP A 659 22.68 23.94 63.25
N ASN A 660 23.83 23.90 63.92
CA ASN A 660 24.84 24.96 63.75
C ASN A 660 25.54 24.95 62.39
N GLN A 661 25.17 24.03 61.49
CA GLN A 661 25.47 24.03 60.06
C GLN A 661 24.23 23.62 59.25
N MET A 662 23.15 24.38 59.45
CA MET A 662 21.87 24.17 58.75
C MET A 662 22.04 24.04 57.23
N GLY A 663 21.48 22.97 56.66
CA GLY A 663 21.50 22.70 55.21
C GLY A 663 22.71 21.88 54.72
N ASP A 664 23.76 21.74 55.53
CA ASP A 664 24.88 20.84 55.20
C ASP A 664 24.44 19.37 55.34
N SER A 665 24.93 18.49 54.46
CA SER A 665 24.76 17.02 54.60
C SER A 665 25.17 16.54 55.98
N ASP A 666 24.50 15.54 56.53
CA ASP A 666 24.84 14.95 57.84
C ASP A 666 26.25 14.32 57.86
N ARG A 667 26.84 14.05 56.68
CA ARG A 667 28.25 13.66 56.52
C ARG A 667 29.23 14.82 56.57
N SER A 668 28.81 16.08 56.40
CA SER A 668 29.72 17.22 56.33
C SER A 668 30.51 17.38 57.62
N SER A 669 31.82 17.55 57.48
CA SER A 669 32.70 17.86 58.61
C SER A 669 32.24 19.14 59.30
N SER A 670 32.58 19.28 60.57
CA SER A 670 32.22 20.50 61.28
C SER A 670 32.96 21.70 60.68
N THR A 671 32.28 22.78 60.36
CA THR A 671 32.90 24.08 59.98
C THR A 671 32.95 25.07 61.15
N THR A 672 32.14 24.83 62.20
CA THR A 672 32.09 25.66 63.40
C THR A 672 33.26 25.33 64.34
N ALA A 673 34.19 26.27 64.49
CA ALA A 673 35.28 26.16 65.46
C ALA A 673 34.79 26.40 66.89
N LEU A 674 35.49 25.85 67.88
CA LEU A 674 35.20 26.15 69.28
C LEU A 674 35.58 27.58 69.65
N GLY A 675 34.70 28.25 70.40
CA GLY A 675 35.04 29.51 71.08
C GLY A 675 35.86 29.27 72.37
N GLY A 676 35.78 28.07 72.94
CA GLY A 676 36.65 27.61 74.02
C GLY A 676 36.27 26.23 74.54
N GLY A 677 37.22 25.53 75.17
CA GLY A 677 37.11 24.12 75.54
C GLY A 677 38.04 23.22 74.73
N SER A 678 37.79 21.92 74.72
CA SER A 678 38.51 20.97 73.87
C SER A 678 37.68 19.74 73.49
N ILE A 679 38.04 19.12 72.38
CA ILE A 679 37.57 17.83 71.88
C ILE A 679 38.79 16.94 71.71
N VAL A 680 38.73 15.75 72.30
CA VAL A 680 39.82 14.78 72.26
C VAL A 680 39.29 13.46 71.75
N ILE A 681 39.92 12.93 70.70
CA ILE A 681 39.72 11.57 70.23
C ILE A 681 40.79 10.68 70.88
N HIS A 682 40.32 9.71 71.67
CA HIS A 682 41.15 8.71 72.34
C HIS A 682 41.16 7.46 71.47
N ARG A 683 42.32 7.02 70.98
CA ARG A 683 42.47 5.81 70.16
C ARG A 683 42.94 4.62 70.98
#